data_AF-A0A417XSC5-F1
#
_entry.id   AF-A0A417XSC5-F1
#
_cell.length_a   1.000
_cell.length_b   1.000
_cell.length_c   1.000
_cell.angle_alpha   90.00
_cell.angle_beta   90.00
_cell.angle_gamma   90.00
#
_symmetry.space_group_name_H-M   'P 1'
#
loop_
_entity.id
_entity.type
_entity.pdbx_description
1 polymer ?
#
loop_
_entity_poly.entity_id
_entity_poly.type
_entity_poly.pdbx_seq_one_letter_code
_entity_poly.pdbx_strand_id
1 'polypeptide(L)'
;MDDEGGGALAYLYVRGRLLVRDHALEVVSHACRDAGVQLDLLGRPLDGIVTLAVDADVPELLGRLEHHVSPNDVSPCHVACLTGFVMLGPAARPRPAPDWRRPPVIGRVTRAAGVVILDTGLVQEAAECPLLEGVTGDPDSPRGPFRGHGTFVAGVVRSVAGPGALHVTDTFEGAVVDEVTLARDLLEAQARTDAVVVVPGGFYTRGDRLPLTSTAGETVGGRAADPLTVCAAGNDATDRPLWPGAASDSVSVGALDVDGRHPAPWSNYGTSVDMWAVGTDVASTLDSGEQVPADPTAPTTTFAGVAVMSGTSVASAIAAGVVAAQLGRTGGATRAALESAIALTEAIPGLGVRLDPVSVGAPGGAWLRSDEAHLGFDPDDELLSYGTGPLDGWVQTGSGQLPESPHAGDPDVDGEPVDIVRTAFPLIVAPDDVLVGTEFEVTVGISPMQVAGVAGGAFRLPSQEVFTLTVQLVAEGFTLRADESWRNDLLVSAVERHATVTVHLTAKFQDRPIRATALQVTYASGGATLGWAVRAIAVVDRDALVGRSGVTRESSETRLELASPQETVGLTVNILLGDEPGRLLWTFESPHVDVPDTADSTNVGLDPRGFARQLILEVQQREGKRTMQTYLANRAADIAAKVPETFWRLLREVADAVAPTPPTVLLQSEDPYVPWELAWTGPALYPDRPLHLGCQATVGRWVVGRHGRPPEKPPLRTPADDMSVICGRYAGTSRRRLEHAEEEAGELTSTYGAADVSATLDRVLDCLQNDPAPQLLHFAGHGVVDDTGLENGLLLQDESTLAPVDVPLIAGTPHVFLNACEVGGGQDALGHYTGMAAAFLNAGAAVVVAPLWDVDDATAKVLVLEYYRRVLVNDERPADVVRDLRGRLDPPSGAGSGTGVTVPTALAYQFFGHPLIRLDKGPTTGGTR
;
A
#
# COMPACT_ATOMS: atom_id res chain seq x y z
N MET A 1 23.28 0.04 -31.85
CA MET A 1 22.37 0.87 -32.67
C MET A 1 22.31 2.21 -31.98
N ASP A 2 22.44 3.29 -32.75
CA ASP A 2 22.37 4.66 -32.23
C ASP A 2 20.98 4.91 -31.62
N ASP A 3 20.94 5.20 -30.32
CA ASP A 3 19.72 5.32 -29.53
C ASP A 3 19.31 6.80 -29.42
N GLU A 4 18.48 7.26 -30.36
CA GLU A 4 17.69 8.48 -30.22
C GLU A 4 16.45 8.16 -29.37
N GLY A 5 16.57 8.29 -28.04
CA GLY A 5 15.44 8.14 -27.12
C GLY A 5 15.86 7.90 -25.68
N GLY A 6 16.34 8.93 -24.98
CA GLY A 6 16.76 8.87 -23.58
C GLY A 6 15.63 8.66 -22.56
N GLY A 7 14.94 7.51 -22.65
CA GLY A 7 14.07 7.00 -21.59
C GLY A 7 14.83 5.99 -20.72
N ALA A 8 14.72 6.10 -19.40
CA ALA A 8 15.34 5.15 -18.49
C ALA A 8 14.72 3.74 -18.66
N LEU A 9 15.58 2.73 -18.73
CA LEU A 9 15.22 1.32 -18.92
C LEU A 9 14.36 0.80 -17.74
N ALA A 10 13.13 0.32 -17.98
CA ALA A 10 12.20 -0.06 -16.92
C ALA A 10 12.05 -1.58 -16.66
N TYR A 11 12.02 -2.42 -17.71
CA TYR A 11 11.92 -3.89 -17.61
C TYR A 11 12.36 -4.58 -18.93
N LEU A 12 12.79 -5.84 -18.86
CA LEU A 12 13.18 -6.66 -20.02
C LEU A 12 12.11 -7.72 -20.27
N TYR A 13 11.85 -8.01 -21.53
CA TYR A 13 10.87 -9.01 -21.92
C TYR A 13 11.30 -9.76 -23.18
N VAL A 14 10.69 -10.92 -23.38
CA VAL A 14 10.89 -11.74 -24.57
C VAL A 14 10.10 -11.15 -25.73
N ARG A 15 10.83 -10.83 -26.80
CA ARG A 15 10.29 -10.28 -28.04
C ARG A 15 9.11 -11.13 -28.54
N GLY A 16 7.97 -10.46 -28.74
CA GLY A 16 6.78 -11.09 -29.28
C GLY A 16 6.18 -12.18 -28.38
N ARG A 17 6.46 -12.20 -27.06
CA ARG A 17 5.90 -13.22 -26.16
C ARG A 17 5.00 -12.60 -25.10
N LEU A 18 3.77 -13.12 -25.04
CA LEU A 18 2.74 -12.75 -24.07
C LEU A 18 2.42 -13.91 -23.14
N LEU A 19 2.21 -13.58 -21.88
CA LEU A 19 1.62 -14.46 -20.88
C LEU A 19 0.17 -14.07 -20.67
N VAL A 20 -0.72 -15.07 -20.66
CA VAL A 20 -2.17 -14.87 -20.55
C VAL A 20 -2.74 -15.88 -19.57
N ARG A 21 -3.64 -15.45 -18.69
CA ARG A 21 -4.42 -16.37 -17.85
C ARG A 21 -5.33 -17.24 -18.71
N ASP A 22 -5.49 -18.51 -18.31
CA ASP A 22 -6.34 -19.47 -19.03
C ASP A 22 -7.76 -18.95 -19.33
N HIS A 23 -8.39 -18.27 -18.37
CA HIS A 23 -9.75 -17.71 -18.53
C HIS A 23 -9.81 -16.50 -19.46
N ALA A 24 -8.70 -15.79 -19.61
CA ALA A 24 -8.61 -14.59 -20.44
C ALA A 24 -8.19 -14.88 -21.89
N LEU A 25 -7.79 -16.13 -22.19
CA LEU A 25 -7.30 -16.53 -23.51
C LEU A 25 -8.28 -16.19 -24.64
N GLU A 26 -9.58 -16.43 -24.46
CA GLU A 26 -10.58 -16.15 -25.50
C GLU A 26 -10.69 -14.65 -25.81
N VAL A 27 -10.72 -13.82 -24.75
CA VAL A 27 -10.84 -12.36 -24.86
C VAL A 27 -9.59 -11.77 -25.48
N VAL A 28 -8.39 -12.17 -25.01
CA VAL A 28 -7.11 -11.73 -25.58
C VAL A 28 -6.99 -12.16 -27.05
N SER A 29 -7.38 -13.39 -27.37
CA SER A 29 -7.34 -13.89 -28.75
C SER A 29 -8.27 -13.10 -29.67
N HIS A 30 -9.44 -12.69 -29.19
CA HIS A 30 -10.38 -11.87 -29.96
C HIS A 30 -9.83 -10.46 -30.17
N ALA A 31 -9.36 -9.82 -29.10
CA ALA A 31 -8.81 -8.47 -29.15
C ALA A 31 -7.55 -8.38 -30.04
N CYS A 32 -6.68 -9.40 -30.03
CA CYS A 32 -5.53 -9.47 -30.92
C CYS A 32 -5.95 -9.61 -32.39
N ARG A 33 -6.97 -10.42 -32.70
CA ARG A 33 -7.52 -10.54 -34.06
C ARG A 33 -8.12 -9.22 -34.56
N ASP A 34 -8.87 -8.53 -33.71
CA ASP A 34 -9.45 -7.23 -34.03
C ASP A 34 -8.36 -6.16 -34.22
N ALA A 35 -7.26 -6.28 -33.48
CA ALA A 35 -6.08 -5.45 -33.62
C ALA A 35 -5.23 -5.74 -34.88
N GLY A 36 -5.55 -6.80 -35.63
CA GLY A 36 -4.79 -7.24 -36.81
C GLY A 36 -3.51 -8.01 -36.49
N VAL A 37 -3.36 -8.51 -35.25
CA VAL A 37 -2.16 -9.20 -34.76
C VAL A 37 -2.34 -10.72 -34.91
N GLN A 38 -1.35 -11.39 -35.50
CA GLN A 38 -1.27 -12.85 -35.54
C GLN A 38 -0.80 -13.37 -34.19
N LEU A 39 -1.47 -14.41 -33.69
CA LEU A 39 -1.11 -15.07 -32.43
C LEU A 39 -0.98 -16.58 -32.64
N ASP A 40 0.11 -17.14 -32.12
CA ASP A 40 0.37 -18.56 -32.09
C ASP A 40 0.44 -19.05 -30.63
N LEU A 41 -0.32 -20.10 -30.31
CA LEU A 41 -0.26 -20.74 -29.01
C LEU A 41 1.05 -21.52 -28.89
N LEU A 42 1.94 -21.08 -28.00
CA LEU A 42 3.21 -21.78 -27.74
C LEU A 42 3.03 -22.92 -26.75
N GLY A 43 2.12 -22.78 -25.79
CA GLY A 43 1.79 -23.86 -24.85
C GLY A 43 1.18 -23.37 -23.54
N ARG A 44 1.03 -24.30 -22.60
CA ARG A 44 0.59 -24.08 -21.21
C ARG A 44 1.66 -24.63 -20.26
N PRO A 45 2.77 -23.89 -20.09
CA PRO A 45 3.93 -24.38 -19.36
C PRO A 45 3.73 -24.43 -17.84
N LEU A 46 2.74 -23.68 -17.33
CA LEU A 46 2.37 -23.59 -15.92
C LEU A 46 0.85 -23.66 -15.79
N ASP A 47 0.35 -24.13 -14.64
CA ASP A 47 -1.09 -24.26 -14.41
C ASP A 47 -1.78 -22.89 -14.48
N GLY A 48 -2.87 -22.79 -15.24
CA GLY A 48 -3.61 -21.55 -15.45
C GLY A 48 -2.91 -20.48 -16.30
N ILE A 49 -1.74 -20.75 -16.88
CA ILE A 49 -0.97 -19.79 -17.70
C ILE A 49 -0.75 -20.32 -19.11
N VAL A 50 -1.10 -19.47 -20.08
CA VAL A 50 -0.88 -19.66 -21.50
C VAL A 50 0.26 -18.77 -21.97
N THR A 51 1.15 -19.32 -22.78
CA THR A 51 2.18 -18.54 -23.49
C THR A 51 1.81 -18.41 -24.96
N LEU A 52 1.77 -17.18 -25.46
CA LEU A 52 1.48 -16.84 -26.84
C LEU A 52 2.69 -16.19 -27.51
N ALA A 53 2.92 -16.51 -28.79
CA ALA A 53 3.75 -15.71 -29.68
C ALA A 53 2.86 -14.73 -30.45
N VAL A 54 3.31 -13.49 -30.60
CA VAL A 54 2.64 -12.44 -31.36
C VAL A 54 3.61 -11.76 -32.32
N ASP A 55 3.10 -11.36 -33.49
CA ASP A 55 3.85 -10.63 -34.53
C ASP A 55 3.77 -9.10 -34.36
N ALA A 56 3.69 -8.63 -33.11
CA ALA A 56 3.56 -7.22 -32.76
C ALA A 56 4.55 -6.80 -31.67
N ASP A 57 4.76 -5.49 -31.52
CA ASP A 57 5.43 -4.95 -30.35
C ASP A 57 4.58 -5.19 -29.10
N VAL A 58 5.11 -5.94 -28.14
CA VAL A 58 4.37 -6.39 -26.96
C VAL A 58 3.93 -5.20 -26.10
N PRO A 59 4.79 -4.21 -25.79
CA PRO A 59 4.38 -3.04 -25.04
C PRO A 59 3.25 -2.23 -25.67
N GLU A 60 3.33 -1.97 -26.99
CA GLU A 60 2.29 -1.26 -27.74
C GLU A 60 0.98 -2.06 -27.78
N LEU A 61 1.06 -3.36 -28.04
CA LEU A 61 -0.10 -4.25 -28.04
C LEU A 61 -0.80 -4.24 -26.67
N LEU A 62 -0.05 -4.34 -25.57
CA LEU A 62 -0.63 -4.28 -24.23
C LEU A 62 -1.34 -2.96 -23.96
N GLY A 63 -0.78 -1.82 -24.39
CA GLY A 63 -1.47 -0.52 -24.27
C GLY A 63 -2.81 -0.47 -25.02
N ARG A 64 -2.92 -1.19 -26.14
CA ARG A 64 -4.20 -1.34 -26.88
C ARG A 64 -5.17 -2.31 -26.19
N LEU A 65 -4.65 -3.34 -25.51
CA LEU A 65 -5.43 -4.36 -24.81
C LEU A 65 -5.95 -3.91 -23.43
N GLU A 66 -5.35 -2.89 -22.81
CA GLU A 66 -5.67 -2.40 -21.45
C GLU A 66 -7.16 -2.00 -21.27
N HIS A 67 -7.87 -1.65 -22.33
CA HIS A 67 -9.31 -1.32 -22.29
C HIS A 67 -10.24 -2.54 -22.35
N HIS A 68 -9.71 -3.71 -22.72
CA HIS A 68 -10.49 -4.91 -23.03
C HIS A 68 -10.15 -6.09 -22.11
N VAL A 69 -8.96 -6.09 -21.51
CA VAL A 69 -8.43 -7.19 -20.70
C VAL A 69 -7.80 -6.64 -19.44
N SER A 70 -8.08 -7.28 -18.31
CA SER A 70 -7.49 -6.90 -17.03
C SER A 70 -5.96 -6.94 -17.11
N PRO A 71 -5.25 -5.95 -16.53
CA PRO A 71 -3.79 -5.97 -16.44
C PRO A 71 -3.23 -7.14 -15.59
N ASN A 72 -4.09 -7.81 -14.81
CA ASN A 72 -3.73 -9.01 -14.04
C ASN A 72 -3.95 -10.32 -14.82
N ASP A 73 -4.45 -10.23 -16.06
CA ASP A 73 -4.78 -11.37 -16.91
C ASP A 73 -3.86 -11.50 -18.12
N VAL A 74 -3.10 -10.46 -18.46
CA VAL A 74 -2.16 -10.43 -19.58
C VAL A 74 -0.90 -9.63 -19.23
N SER A 75 0.26 -10.15 -19.61
CA SER A 75 1.57 -9.57 -19.29
C SER A 75 2.59 -9.86 -20.40
N PRO A 76 3.65 -9.04 -20.57
CA PRO A 76 4.85 -9.52 -21.26
C PRO A 76 5.39 -10.77 -20.54
N CYS A 77 6.08 -11.65 -21.28
CA CYS A 77 6.95 -12.63 -20.64
C CYS A 77 8.27 -11.94 -20.31
N HIS A 78 8.50 -11.63 -19.03
CA HIS A 78 9.68 -10.88 -18.61
C HIS A 78 10.96 -11.73 -18.70
N VAL A 79 12.11 -11.08 -18.66
CA VAL A 79 13.43 -11.73 -18.66
C VAL A 79 14.15 -11.42 -17.36
N ALA A 80 14.50 -12.47 -16.63
CA ALA A 80 15.33 -12.41 -15.44
C ALA A 80 16.81 -12.41 -15.79
N CYS A 81 17.58 -11.66 -15.00
CA CYS A 81 19.02 -11.53 -15.13
C CYS A 81 19.70 -11.82 -13.78
N LEU A 82 20.97 -12.20 -13.82
CA LEU A 82 21.80 -12.29 -12.61
C LEU A 82 22.08 -10.88 -12.07
N THR A 83 21.27 -10.43 -11.12
CA THR A 83 21.39 -9.25 -10.23
C THR A 83 21.79 -7.88 -10.78
N GLY A 84 21.88 -7.63 -12.08
CA GLY A 84 22.01 -6.27 -12.61
C GLY A 84 21.19 -6.08 -13.87
N PHE A 85 20.28 -5.11 -13.87
CA PHE A 85 19.38 -4.83 -14.99
C PHE A 85 20.04 -3.90 -16.03
N VAL A 86 20.99 -3.07 -15.60
CA VAL A 86 21.92 -2.30 -16.46
C VAL A 86 23.19 -3.10 -16.80
N MET A 87 23.60 -4.01 -15.92
CA MET A 87 24.92 -4.67 -15.93
C MET A 87 24.90 -6.16 -16.30
N LEU A 88 23.71 -6.78 -16.39
CA LEU A 88 23.51 -8.22 -16.63
C LEU A 88 24.34 -9.15 -15.72
N GLY A 89 24.75 -8.74 -14.50
CA GLY A 89 25.68 -9.51 -13.66
C GLY A 89 25.85 -9.05 -12.22
N PRO A 90 26.79 -9.66 -11.46
CA PRO A 90 27.20 -9.18 -10.14
C PRO A 90 27.69 -7.72 -10.20
N ALA A 91 27.61 -7.04 -9.07
CA ALA A 91 27.91 -5.61 -8.94
C ALA A 91 29.34 -5.23 -9.31
N ALA A 92 30.26 -6.19 -9.33
CA ALA A 92 31.63 -6.03 -9.83
C ALA A 92 32.11 -7.29 -10.56
N ARG A 93 33.09 -7.12 -11.46
CA ARG A 93 33.74 -8.25 -12.13
C ARG A 93 34.47 -9.14 -11.12
N PRO A 94 34.55 -10.45 -11.36
CA PRO A 94 35.36 -11.33 -10.52
C PRO A 94 36.82 -10.89 -10.54
N ARG A 95 37.44 -10.77 -9.37
CA ARG A 95 38.84 -10.36 -9.23
C ARG A 95 39.72 -11.51 -8.73
N PRO A 96 40.98 -11.61 -9.20
CA PRO A 96 41.93 -12.56 -8.67
C PRO A 96 42.15 -12.33 -7.19
N ALA A 97 42.43 -13.43 -6.54
CA ALA A 97 42.31 -13.53 -5.11
C ALA A 97 43.74 -13.46 -4.49
N PRO A 98 44.17 -12.45 -3.71
CA PRO A 98 45.54 -12.40 -3.15
C PRO A 98 45.80 -13.52 -2.13
N ASP A 99 46.81 -14.37 -2.39
CA ASP A 99 47.39 -15.36 -1.46
C ASP A 99 46.44 -16.38 -0.75
N TRP A 100 45.39 -16.85 -1.44
CA TRP A 100 44.49 -17.91 -0.93
C TRP A 100 45.05 -19.34 -1.10
N ARG A 101 45.67 -19.93 -0.06
CA ARG A 101 46.20 -21.31 -0.12
C ARG A 101 45.51 -22.39 0.73
N ARG A 102 44.45 -22.09 1.49
CA ARG A 102 43.75 -23.13 2.28
C ARG A 102 42.23 -22.96 2.30
N PRO A 103 41.44 -23.90 1.74
CA PRO A 103 40.01 -23.95 1.97
C PRO A 103 39.70 -24.13 3.47
N PRO A 104 38.54 -23.67 3.96
CA PRO A 104 38.18 -23.77 5.37
C PRO A 104 38.04 -25.24 5.76
N VAL A 105 38.41 -25.58 7.00
CA VAL A 105 38.12 -26.91 7.55
C VAL A 105 36.61 -27.01 7.72
N ILE A 106 35.95 -27.76 6.85
CA ILE A 106 34.51 -28.01 6.93
C ILE A 106 34.24 -28.79 8.23
N GLY A 107 33.58 -28.16 9.20
CA GLY A 107 33.18 -28.80 10.45
C GLY A 107 32.18 -29.93 10.23
N ARG A 108 32.13 -30.92 11.14
CA ARG A 108 31.09 -31.95 11.11
C ARG A 108 29.74 -31.35 11.49
N VAL A 109 28.76 -31.42 10.59
CA VAL A 109 27.35 -31.13 10.92
C VAL A 109 26.64 -32.39 11.44
N THR A 110 25.65 -32.20 12.30
CA THR A 110 24.80 -33.26 12.87
C THR A 110 23.82 -33.83 11.84
N ARG A 111 23.37 -33.01 10.89
CA ARG A 111 22.49 -33.39 9.78
C ARG A 111 22.78 -32.50 8.57
N ALA A 112 22.82 -33.09 7.37
CA ALA A 112 22.96 -32.34 6.12
C ALA A 112 21.60 -31.78 5.66
N ALA A 113 21.54 -30.48 5.37
CA ALA A 113 20.41 -29.84 4.67
C ALA A 113 20.65 -29.86 3.16
N GLY A 114 19.59 -30.06 2.37
CA GLY A 114 19.66 -30.02 0.90
C GLY A 114 19.53 -28.59 0.38
N VAL A 115 20.45 -28.13 -0.46
CA VAL A 115 20.35 -26.82 -1.12
C VAL A 115 20.33 -27.00 -2.64
N VAL A 116 19.36 -26.38 -3.29
CA VAL A 116 19.29 -26.30 -4.76
C VAL A 116 19.53 -24.84 -5.16
N ILE A 117 20.42 -24.62 -6.13
CA ILE A 117 20.80 -23.28 -6.59
C ILE A 117 20.41 -23.18 -8.06
N LEU A 118 19.59 -22.20 -8.43
CA LEU A 118 19.20 -21.92 -9.81
C LEU A 118 20.11 -20.83 -10.39
N ASP A 119 21.14 -21.19 -11.14
CA ASP A 119 22.23 -20.27 -11.55
C ASP A 119 22.76 -20.67 -12.95
N THR A 120 24.04 -20.42 -13.27
CA THR A 120 24.70 -20.75 -14.55
C THR A 120 25.18 -22.20 -14.65
N GLY A 121 24.91 -23.04 -13.64
CA GLY A 121 25.48 -24.39 -13.55
C GLY A 121 26.83 -24.48 -12.84
N LEU A 122 27.41 -25.68 -12.87
CA LEU A 122 28.63 -26.07 -12.16
C LEU A 122 29.78 -26.32 -13.14
N VAL A 123 30.90 -25.64 -12.94
CA VAL A 123 32.15 -25.89 -13.65
C VAL A 123 32.78 -27.18 -13.10
N GLN A 124 32.94 -28.18 -13.97
CA GLN A 124 33.36 -29.53 -13.58
C GLN A 124 34.78 -29.56 -13.01
N GLU A 125 35.70 -28.77 -13.58
CA GLU A 125 37.08 -28.66 -13.13
C GLU A 125 37.18 -28.06 -11.72
N ALA A 126 36.30 -27.09 -11.40
CA ALA A 126 36.23 -26.49 -10.08
C ALA A 126 35.61 -27.43 -9.04
N ALA A 127 34.72 -28.34 -9.45
CA ALA A 127 34.11 -29.34 -8.56
C ALA A 127 35.15 -30.33 -7.96
N GLU A 128 36.35 -30.42 -8.53
CA GLU A 128 37.48 -31.16 -7.94
C GLU A 128 38.10 -30.45 -6.72
N CYS A 129 37.74 -29.18 -6.48
CA CYS A 129 38.15 -28.44 -5.29
C CYS A 129 37.62 -29.13 -4.02
N PRO A 130 38.46 -29.36 -2.99
CA PRO A 130 38.00 -29.96 -1.73
C PRO A 130 36.84 -29.22 -1.06
N LEU A 131 36.68 -27.91 -1.29
CA LEU A 131 35.51 -27.17 -0.78
C LEU A 131 34.21 -27.66 -1.43
N LEU A 132 34.22 -27.94 -2.72
CA LEU A 132 33.05 -28.36 -3.51
C LEU A 132 32.84 -29.88 -3.51
N GLU A 133 33.52 -30.62 -2.63
CA GLU A 133 33.34 -32.07 -2.51
C GLU A 133 31.85 -32.42 -2.29
N GLY A 134 31.32 -33.29 -3.13
CA GLY A 134 29.91 -33.73 -3.10
C GLY A 134 28.89 -32.68 -3.58
N VAL A 135 29.34 -31.54 -4.11
CA VAL A 135 28.49 -30.64 -4.90
C VAL A 135 28.23 -31.29 -6.25
N THR A 136 26.98 -31.25 -6.71
CA THR A 136 26.56 -31.72 -8.02
C THR A 136 25.92 -30.57 -8.80
N GLY A 137 25.77 -30.71 -10.11
CA GLY A 137 25.07 -29.70 -10.89
C GLY A 137 25.12 -29.99 -12.37
N ASP A 138 24.29 -29.27 -13.11
CA ASP A 138 24.34 -29.22 -14.56
C ASP A 138 25.65 -28.56 -15.01
N PRO A 139 26.23 -28.96 -16.16
CA PRO A 139 27.49 -28.38 -16.62
C PRO A 139 27.30 -26.91 -17.02
N ASP A 140 28.14 -26.03 -16.47
CA ASP A 140 28.16 -24.60 -16.84
C ASP A 140 28.61 -24.42 -18.30
N SER A 141 27.94 -23.53 -19.03
CA SER A 141 28.25 -23.25 -20.43
C SER A 141 29.66 -22.68 -20.59
N PRO A 142 30.48 -23.21 -21.53
CA PRO A 142 31.83 -22.70 -21.77
C PRO A 142 31.85 -21.31 -22.43
N ARG A 143 30.70 -20.76 -22.81
CA ARG A 143 30.55 -19.48 -23.51
C ARG A 143 29.49 -18.63 -22.82
N GLY A 144 29.92 -17.65 -22.03
CA GLY A 144 29.03 -16.70 -21.38
C GLY A 144 29.80 -15.67 -20.54
N PRO A 145 29.30 -14.43 -20.41
CA PRO A 145 29.96 -13.36 -19.66
C PRO A 145 30.14 -13.65 -18.16
N PHE A 146 29.37 -14.60 -17.60
CA PHE A 146 29.34 -14.91 -16.17
C PHE A 146 29.61 -16.39 -15.85
N ARG A 147 30.36 -17.07 -16.72
CA ARG A 147 30.76 -18.45 -16.49
C ARG A 147 31.40 -18.61 -15.12
N GLY A 148 30.91 -19.60 -14.36
CA GLY A 148 31.37 -19.91 -13.03
C GLY A 148 30.66 -19.16 -11.90
N HIS A 149 29.64 -18.33 -12.20
CA HIS A 149 28.84 -17.67 -11.16
C HIS A 149 28.12 -18.70 -10.26
N GLY A 150 27.46 -19.71 -10.83
CA GLY A 150 26.85 -20.79 -10.06
C GLY A 150 27.86 -21.59 -9.22
N THR A 151 29.07 -21.75 -9.74
CA THR A 151 30.19 -22.38 -9.00
C THR A 151 30.65 -21.53 -7.82
N PHE A 152 30.66 -20.21 -7.99
CA PHE A 152 30.99 -19.25 -6.94
C PHE A 152 29.94 -19.25 -5.83
N VAL A 153 28.66 -19.13 -6.19
CA VAL A 153 27.52 -19.18 -5.26
C VAL A 153 27.51 -20.52 -4.50
N ALA A 154 27.76 -21.64 -5.19
CA ALA A 154 27.88 -22.95 -4.57
C ALA A 154 28.99 -23.01 -3.51
N GLY A 155 30.15 -22.44 -3.80
CA GLY A 155 31.26 -22.35 -2.85
C GLY A 155 30.93 -21.50 -1.61
N VAL A 156 30.20 -20.39 -1.80
CA VAL A 156 29.75 -19.53 -0.70
C VAL A 156 28.80 -20.30 0.21
N VAL A 157 27.71 -20.86 -0.35
CA VAL A 157 26.73 -21.65 0.40
C VAL A 157 27.44 -22.78 1.14
N ARG A 158 28.30 -23.54 0.45
CA ARG A 158 29.03 -24.68 1.01
C ARG A 158 29.95 -24.29 2.16
N SER A 159 30.61 -23.14 2.07
CA SER A 159 31.48 -22.65 3.14
C SER A 159 30.71 -22.33 4.42
N VAL A 160 29.47 -21.85 4.30
CA VAL A 160 28.63 -21.47 5.44
C VAL A 160 27.82 -22.66 5.96
N ALA A 161 27.13 -23.39 5.06
CA ALA A 161 26.25 -24.51 5.40
C ALA A 161 26.99 -25.75 5.91
N GLY A 162 28.25 -25.93 5.49
CA GLY A 162 29.01 -27.15 5.77
C GLY A 162 28.67 -28.31 4.82
N PRO A 163 28.97 -29.56 5.20
CA PRO A 163 28.79 -30.71 4.32
C PRO A 163 27.31 -31.10 4.21
N GLY A 164 26.82 -31.25 2.98
CA GLY A 164 25.43 -31.61 2.68
C GLY A 164 25.14 -31.70 1.18
N ALA A 165 23.95 -32.16 0.81
CA ALA A 165 23.56 -32.25 -0.60
C ALA A 165 23.41 -30.83 -1.17
N LEU A 166 24.19 -30.50 -2.20
CA LEU A 166 24.10 -29.22 -2.89
C LEU A 166 24.08 -29.48 -4.40
N HIS A 167 23.10 -28.91 -5.07
CA HIS A 167 22.88 -29.08 -6.51
C HIS A 167 22.76 -27.72 -7.20
N VAL A 168 23.53 -27.49 -8.26
CA VAL A 168 23.46 -26.27 -9.08
C VAL A 168 22.78 -26.59 -10.41
N THR A 169 21.65 -25.96 -10.69
CA THR A 169 20.93 -26.07 -11.96
C THR A 169 21.41 -24.98 -12.91
N ASP A 170 21.55 -25.30 -14.19
CA ASP A 170 21.80 -24.31 -15.27
C ASP A 170 20.48 -23.68 -15.72
N THR A 171 19.98 -22.73 -14.92
CA THR A 171 18.72 -22.00 -15.18
C THR A 171 18.99 -20.68 -15.89
N PHE A 172 20.08 -19.98 -15.57
CA PHE A 172 20.46 -18.70 -16.17
C PHE A 172 21.47 -18.91 -17.29
N GLU A 173 21.03 -19.50 -18.41
CA GLU A 173 21.89 -19.74 -19.57
C GLU A 173 22.48 -18.41 -20.08
N GLY A 174 23.79 -18.24 -19.96
CA GLY A 174 24.45 -16.99 -20.35
C GLY A 174 24.06 -15.76 -19.50
N ALA A 175 23.57 -15.99 -18.27
CA ALA A 175 23.10 -15.02 -17.26
C ALA A 175 21.68 -14.47 -17.40
N VAL A 176 20.88 -15.00 -18.32
CA VAL A 176 19.47 -14.61 -18.49
C VAL A 176 18.56 -15.82 -18.56
N VAL A 177 17.30 -15.64 -18.18
CA VAL A 177 16.25 -16.67 -18.31
C VAL A 177 14.89 -16.00 -18.45
N ASP A 178 13.98 -16.60 -19.21
CA ASP A 178 12.61 -16.07 -19.29
C ASP A 178 11.79 -16.42 -18.04
N GLU A 179 10.86 -15.54 -17.69
CA GLU A 179 10.00 -15.63 -16.50
C GLU A 179 9.35 -17.02 -16.33
N VAL A 180 8.88 -17.63 -17.42
CA VAL A 180 8.20 -18.93 -17.37
C VAL A 180 9.18 -20.04 -17.03
N THR A 181 10.36 -20.04 -17.68
CA THR A 181 11.42 -21.01 -17.41
C THR A 181 11.89 -20.91 -15.96
N LEU A 182 12.11 -19.68 -15.45
CA LEU A 182 12.49 -19.46 -14.05
C LEU A 182 11.44 -19.99 -13.07
N ALA A 183 10.15 -19.69 -13.30
CA ALA A 183 9.07 -20.15 -12.43
C ALA A 183 8.93 -21.69 -12.45
N ARG A 184 9.07 -22.33 -13.61
CA ARG A 184 9.08 -23.79 -13.71
C ARG A 184 10.25 -24.41 -12.94
N ASP A 185 11.46 -23.91 -13.18
CA ASP A 185 12.67 -24.44 -12.55
C ASP A 185 12.65 -24.22 -11.02
N LEU A 186 12.04 -23.12 -10.55
CA LEU A 186 11.76 -22.88 -9.14
C LEU A 186 10.82 -23.94 -8.54
N LEU A 187 9.69 -24.23 -9.18
CA LEU A 187 8.77 -25.28 -8.72
C LEU A 187 9.45 -26.67 -8.72
N GLU A 188 10.28 -26.96 -9.73
CA GLU A 188 11.05 -28.21 -9.78
C GLU A 188 12.11 -28.29 -8.67
N ALA A 189 12.80 -27.19 -8.37
CA ALA A 189 13.76 -27.11 -7.29
C ALA A 189 13.09 -27.29 -5.92
N GLN A 190 11.95 -26.63 -5.71
CA GLN A 190 11.15 -26.78 -4.49
C GLN A 190 10.62 -28.21 -4.33
N ALA A 191 10.38 -28.93 -5.44
CA ALA A 191 10.02 -30.34 -5.39
C ALA A 191 11.20 -31.28 -5.04
N ARG A 192 12.45 -30.85 -5.26
CA ARG A 192 13.68 -31.64 -5.08
C ARG A 192 14.33 -31.49 -3.69
N THR A 193 13.98 -30.45 -2.93
CA THR A 193 14.53 -30.21 -1.60
C THR A 193 13.45 -29.79 -0.61
N ASP A 194 13.59 -30.21 0.64
CA ASP A 194 12.73 -29.76 1.75
C ASP A 194 13.41 -28.62 2.55
N ALA A 195 14.58 -28.14 2.10
CA ALA A 195 15.43 -27.21 2.83
C ALA A 195 15.49 -25.83 2.16
N VAL A 196 16.48 -25.53 1.30
CA VAL A 196 16.66 -24.18 0.76
C VAL A 196 16.79 -24.21 -0.77
N VAL A 197 16.10 -23.29 -1.45
CA VAL A 197 16.30 -22.99 -2.87
C VAL A 197 16.89 -21.58 -2.98
N VAL A 198 17.96 -21.41 -3.76
CA VAL A 198 18.64 -20.12 -3.96
C VAL A 198 18.38 -19.61 -5.37
N VAL A 199 17.88 -18.38 -5.47
CA VAL A 199 17.66 -17.66 -6.73
C VAL A 199 18.50 -16.37 -6.72
N PRO A 200 19.70 -16.38 -7.31
CA PRO A 200 20.66 -15.30 -7.21
C PRO A 200 20.44 -14.22 -8.29
N GLY A 201 19.20 -14.00 -8.71
CA GLY A 201 18.80 -13.13 -9.82
C GLY A 201 17.30 -12.89 -9.85
N GLY A 202 16.85 -12.04 -10.78
CA GLY A 202 15.44 -11.69 -10.88
C GLY A 202 15.12 -10.75 -12.05
N PHE A 203 13.86 -10.30 -12.11
CA PHE A 203 13.36 -9.38 -13.12
C PHE A 203 12.43 -8.31 -12.53
N TYR A 204 12.43 -7.14 -13.16
CA TYR A 204 11.39 -6.13 -12.99
C TYR A 204 10.23 -6.41 -13.92
N THR A 205 9.02 -6.06 -13.48
CA THR A 205 7.80 -6.19 -14.27
C THR A 205 7.35 -4.85 -14.85
N ARG A 206 6.55 -4.91 -15.91
CA ARG A 206 5.85 -3.75 -16.44
C ARG A 206 4.95 -3.14 -15.36
N GLY A 207 5.28 -1.91 -14.93
CA GLY A 207 4.52 -1.17 -13.92
C GLY A 207 4.64 -1.76 -12.52
N ASP A 208 5.71 -2.50 -12.23
CA ASP A 208 6.01 -3.09 -10.91
C ASP A 208 4.88 -3.99 -10.35
N ARG A 209 4.08 -4.56 -11.26
CA ARG A 209 2.96 -5.46 -10.95
C ARG A 209 3.44 -6.87 -10.59
N LEU A 210 2.60 -7.60 -9.86
CA LEU A 210 2.81 -9.01 -9.59
C LEU A 210 2.92 -9.83 -10.91
N PRO A 211 3.98 -10.64 -11.12
CA PRO A 211 4.11 -11.49 -12.30
C PRO A 211 2.98 -12.52 -12.36
N LEU A 212 2.51 -12.87 -13.56
CA LEU A 212 1.43 -13.87 -13.71
C LEU A 212 1.87 -15.24 -13.18
N THR A 213 3.16 -15.53 -13.30
CA THR A 213 3.77 -16.79 -12.87
C THR A 213 3.80 -16.99 -11.36
N SER A 214 3.62 -15.94 -10.56
CA SER A 214 3.60 -16.04 -9.08
C SER A 214 2.45 -16.90 -8.53
N THR A 215 1.34 -16.99 -9.26
CA THR A 215 0.14 -17.74 -8.84
C THR A 215 0.11 -19.20 -9.30
N ALA A 216 1.10 -19.65 -10.09
CA ALA A 216 1.11 -21.00 -10.67
C ALA A 216 1.35 -22.13 -9.63
N GLY A 217 1.69 -21.78 -8.37
CA GLY A 217 1.92 -22.73 -7.27
C GLY A 217 0.77 -22.86 -6.26
N GLU A 218 -0.25 -21.99 -6.30
CA GLU A 218 -1.31 -21.92 -5.27
C GLU A 218 -2.23 -23.17 -5.25
N THR A 219 -2.23 -23.99 -6.32
CA THR A 219 -3.04 -25.20 -6.44
C THR A 219 -2.44 -26.46 -5.80
N VAL A 220 -1.16 -26.45 -5.40
CA VAL A 220 -0.51 -27.63 -4.79
C VAL A 220 -0.56 -27.51 -3.26
N GLY A 221 -1.59 -28.10 -2.66
CA GLY A 221 -1.85 -28.06 -1.22
C GLY A 221 -0.70 -28.52 -0.32
N GLY A 222 -0.67 -27.92 0.87
CA GLY A 222 0.24 -28.09 2.00
C GLY A 222 1.09 -29.37 2.05
N ARG A 223 2.40 -29.19 1.89
CA ARG A 223 3.39 -30.09 2.48
C ARG A 223 3.72 -29.62 3.89
N ALA A 224 4.08 -30.56 4.76
CA ALA A 224 4.44 -30.28 6.15
C ALA A 224 5.84 -29.65 6.30
N ALA A 225 6.60 -29.50 5.20
CA ALA A 225 7.92 -28.87 5.14
C ALA A 225 8.11 -28.28 3.74
N ASP A 226 7.77 -26.99 3.58
CA ASP A 226 8.07 -26.27 2.34
C ASP A 226 9.50 -25.72 2.40
N PRO A 227 10.30 -25.88 1.33
CA PRO A 227 11.63 -25.30 1.26
C PRO A 227 11.55 -23.76 1.27
N LEU A 228 12.55 -23.12 1.84
CA LEU A 228 12.66 -21.66 1.82
C LEU A 228 13.33 -21.21 0.52
N THR A 229 12.66 -20.37 -0.25
CA THR A 229 13.26 -19.67 -1.40
C THR A 229 14.01 -18.43 -0.91
N VAL A 230 15.30 -18.34 -1.19
CA VAL A 230 16.16 -17.20 -0.84
C VAL A 230 16.65 -16.53 -2.13
N CYS A 231 16.29 -15.26 -2.30
CA CYS A 231 16.46 -14.48 -3.51
C CYS A 231 17.42 -13.32 -3.30
N ALA A 232 18.14 -12.93 -4.34
CA ALA A 232 18.90 -11.68 -4.34
C ALA A 232 17.98 -10.47 -4.54
N ALA A 233 18.24 -9.35 -3.85
CA ALA A 233 17.43 -8.14 -3.96
C ALA A 233 17.63 -7.35 -5.28
N GLY A 234 18.78 -7.52 -5.95
CA GLY A 234 19.19 -6.78 -7.15
C GLY A 234 20.25 -5.72 -6.87
N ASN A 235 21.00 -5.30 -7.91
CA ASN A 235 22.15 -4.40 -7.82
C ASN A 235 21.93 -3.09 -8.59
N ASP A 236 20.70 -2.57 -8.61
CA ASP A 236 20.32 -1.39 -9.40
C ASP A 236 20.06 -0.14 -8.54
N ALA A 237 20.42 -0.18 -7.25
CA ALA A 237 20.24 0.91 -6.28
C ALA A 237 18.83 1.51 -6.27
N THR A 238 17.80 0.66 -6.29
CA THR A 238 16.39 1.07 -6.36
C THR A 238 15.54 0.38 -5.29
N ASP A 239 14.38 0.95 -5.00
CA ASP A 239 13.34 0.36 -4.14
C ASP A 239 12.26 -0.43 -4.91
N ARG A 240 12.41 -0.58 -6.23
CA ARG A 240 11.49 -1.34 -7.07
C ARG A 240 11.46 -2.83 -6.69
N PRO A 241 10.29 -3.50 -6.77
CA PRO A 241 10.19 -4.92 -6.50
C PRO A 241 10.89 -5.75 -7.58
N LEU A 242 11.84 -6.59 -7.16
CA LEU A 242 12.50 -7.57 -8.03
C LEU A 242 11.94 -8.96 -7.79
N TRP A 243 11.43 -9.60 -8.84
CA TRP A 243 10.80 -10.93 -8.76
C TRP A 243 11.80 -12.05 -9.08
N PRO A 244 11.75 -13.20 -8.38
CA PRO A 244 10.74 -13.62 -7.41
C PRO A 244 10.98 -13.14 -5.98
N GLY A 245 12.06 -12.40 -5.70
CA GLY A 245 12.40 -11.96 -4.33
C GLY A 245 11.31 -11.17 -3.61
N ALA A 246 10.56 -10.34 -4.33
CA ALA A 246 9.43 -9.59 -3.79
C ALA A 246 8.16 -10.42 -3.50
N ALA A 247 8.16 -11.73 -3.80
CA ALA A 247 7.04 -12.60 -3.49
C ALA A 247 6.97 -12.93 -1.98
N SER A 248 5.75 -13.03 -1.45
CA SER A 248 5.50 -13.21 -0.01
C SER A 248 5.94 -14.58 0.55
N ASP A 249 6.16 -15.55 -0.32
CA ASP A 249 6.67 -16.89 -0.02
C ASP A 249 8.20 -17.02 -0.17
N SER A 250 8.85 -15.95 -0.65
CA SER A 250 10.29 -15.85 -0.84
C SER A 250 10.92 -14.98 0.25
N VAL A 251 12.25 -14.96 0.27
CA VAL A 251 13.04 -14.08 1.13
C VAL A 251 14.05 -13.35 0.27
N SER A 252 13.93 -12.03 0.17
CA SER A 252 14.82 -11.14 -0.57
C SER A 252 15.98 -10.66 0.30
N VAL A 253 17.20 -10.76 -0.22
CA VAL A 253 18.44 -10.46 0.52
C VAL A 253 19.21 -9.32 -0.16
N GLY A 254 19.27 -8.19 0.55
CA GLY A 254 20.10 -7.03 0.22
C GLY A 254 21.57 -7.25 0.61
N ALA A 255 22.46 -6.52 -0.06
CA ALA A 255 23.90 -6.61 0.17
C ALA A 255 24.37 -5.49 1.09
N LEU A 256 25.15 -5.87 2.10
CA LEU A 256 25.91 -4.95 2.93
C LEU A 256 27.31 -4.77 2.36
N ASP A 257 27.88 -3.61 2.63
CA ASP A 257 29.29 -3.30 2.38
C ASP A 257 30.21 -4.15 3.29
N VAL A 258 31.52 -4.04 3.08
CA VAL A 258 32.56 -4.80 3.78
C VAL A 258 32.52 -4.66 5.30
N ASP A 259 31.98 -3.55 5.82
CA ASP A 259 31.81 -3.33 7.26
C ASP A 259 30.63 -4.13 7.87
N GLY A 260 29.79 -4.70 7.01
CA GLY A 260 28.57 -5.42 7.37
C GLY A 260 27.53 -4.58 8.10
N ARG A 261 27.60 -3.25 8.00
CA ARG A 261 26.70 -2.32 8.71
C ARG A 261 25.96 -1.42 7.75
N HIS A 262 26.59 -0.98 6.67
CA HIS A 262 25.94 -0.12 5.69
C HIS A 262 25.52 -0.92 4.45
N PRO A 263 24.44 -0.52 3.76
CA PRO A 263 24.09 -1.11 2.48
C PRO A 263 25.23 -0.87 1.48
N ALA A 264 25.50 -1.85 0.63
CA ALA A 264 26.34 -1.61 -0.53
C ALA A 264 25.63 -0.59 -1.45
N PRO A 265 26.34 0.38 -2.04
CA PRO A 265 25.74 1.49 -2.77
C PRO A 265 24.93 1.06 -4.00
N TRP A 266 25.20 -0.13 -4.54
CA TRP A 266 24.48 -0.74 -5.65
C TRP A 266 23.31 -1.63 -5.21
N SER A 267 23.20 -2.01 -3.94
CA SER A 267 22.13 -2.91 -3.48
C SER A 267 20.77 -2.22 -3.63
N ASN A 268 19.79 -2.95 -4.15
CA ASN A 268 18.39 -2.56 -4.00
C ASN A 268 18.03 -2.51 -2.51
N TYR A 269 17.02 -1.69 -2.20
CA TYR A 269 16.59 -1.37 -0.85
C TYR A 269 15.05 -1.26 -0.78
N GLY A 270 14.50 -0.80 0.35
CA GLY A 270 13.06 -0.60 0.47
C GLY A 270 12.29 -1.84 0.92
N THR A 271 10.98 -1.86 0.68
CA THR A 271 10.06 -2.84 1.28
C THR A 271 10.11 -4.23 0.66
N SER A 272 10.75 -4.37 -0.50
CA SER A 272 10.98 -5.64 -1.19
C SER A 272 12.23 -6.39 -0.70
N VAL A 273 12.95 -5.84 0.28
CA VAL A 273 14.15 -6.46 0.88
C VAL A 273 13.86 -6.89 2.31
N ASP A 274 13.90 -8.19 2.57
CA ASP A 274 13.55 -8.76 3.87
C ASP A 274 14.71 -8.77 4.87
N MET A 275 15.93 -8.93 4.36
CA MET A 275 17.13 -9.08 5.18
C MET A 275 18.40 -8.70 4.44
N TRP A 276 19.48 -8.61 5.20
CA TRP A 276 20.77 -8.14 4.73
C TRP A 276 21.89 -9.12 5.07
N ALA A 277 22.82 -9.32 4.15
CA ALA A 277 24.06 -10.05 4.40
C ALA A 277 25.21 -9.33 3.71
N VAL A 278 26.45 -9.55 4.18
CA VAL A 278 27.62 -8.99 3.49
C VAL A 278 27.65 -9.51 2.07
N GLY A 279 27.65 -8.60 1.09
CA GLY A 279 27.68 -8.93 -0.32
C GLY A 279 28.85 -8.28 -1.05
N THR A 280 29.79 -7.66 -0.34
CA THR A 280 30.91 -6.92 -0.92
C THR A 280 32.23 -7.60 -0.60
N ASP A 281 33.08 -7.76 -1.61
CA ASP A 281 34.43 -8.32 -1.54
C ASP A 281 34.50 -9.71 -0.88
N VAL A 282 33.53 -10.56 -1.23
CA VAL A 282 33.44 -11.92 -0.72
C VAL A 282 34.24 -12.86 -1.62
N ALA A 283 34.99 -13.77 -1.01
CA ALA A 283 35.80 -14.74 -1.75
C ALA A 283 35.16 -16.12 -1.83
N SER A 284 35.20 -16.75 -3.01
CA SER A 284 34.71 -18.11 -3.21
C SER A 284 35.37 -18.82 -4.40
N THR A 285 35.10 -20.11 -4.54
CA THR A 285 35.61 -20.96 -5.62
C THR A 285 35.15 -20.47 -6.98
N LEU A 286 36.06 -20.47 -7.95
CA LEU A 286 35.78 -20.21 -9.36
C LEU A 286 36.56 -21.23 -10.20
N ASP A 287 36.37 -21.25 -11.52
CA ASP A 287 37.25 -22.00 -12.40
C ASP A 287 38.71 -21.52 -12.33
N SER A 288 39.64 -22.43 -12.63
CA SER A 288 41.05 -22.12 -12.83
C SER A 288 41.35 -21.87 -14.31
N GLY A 289 42.14 -20.84 -14.61
CA GLY A 289 42.55 -20.52 -15.98
C GLY A 289 42.23 -19.08 -16.40
N GLU A 290 42.43 -18.79 -17.67
CA GLU A 290 42.14 -17.48 -18.28
C GLU A 290 40.64 -17.34 -18.54
N GLN A 291 40.03 -16.32 -17.97
CA GLN A 291 38.70 -15.87 -18.37
C GLN A 291 38.84 -14.68 -19.32
N VAL A 292 38.32 -14.88 -20.53
CA VAL A 292 38.22 -13.83 -21.54
C VAL A 292 36.96 -13.02 -21.23
N PRO A 293 37.07 -11.69 -21.01
CA PRO A 293 35.91 -10.86 -20.78
C PRO A 293 35.02 -10.82 -22.03
N ALA A 294 33.70 -10.67 -21.82
CA ALA A 294 32.77 -10.49 -22.93
C ALA A 294 32.96 -9.15 -23.66
N ASP A 295 33.45 -8.14 -22.95
CA ASP A 295 33.96 -6.92 -23.55
C ASP A 295 35.39 -7.14 -24.08
N PRO A 296 35.62 -7.03 -25.41
CA PRO A 296 36.92 -7.27 -26.02
C PRO A 296 37.98 -6.21 -25.66
N THR A 297 37.60 -5.09 -25.03
CA THR A 297 38.52 -4.03 -24.62
C THR A 297 39.11 -4.25 -23.22
N ALA A 298 38.49 -5.13 -22.43
CA ALA A 298 38.95 -5.44 -21.09
C ALA A 298 40.07 -6.49 -21.04
N PRO A 299 40.93 -6.46 -20.00
CA PRO A 299 42.02 -7.42 -19.87
C PRO A 299 41.50 -8.83 -19.54
N THR A 300 42.13 -9.84 -20.13
CA THR A 300 41.98 -11.23 -19.72
C THR A 300 42.51 -11.41 -18.30
N THR A 301 41.73 -12.07 -17.45
CA THR A 301 42.06 -12.30 -16.04
C THR A 301 42.31 -13.78 -15.81
N THR A 302 43.42 -14.13 -15.15
CA THR A 302 43.74 -15.52 -14.79
C THR A 302 43.35 -15.80 -13.35
N PHE A 303 42.54 -16.83 -13.12
CA PHE A 303 42.14 -17.30 -11.79
C PHE A 303 42.86 -18.59 -11.40
N ALA A 304 43.16 -18.72 -10.12
CA ALA A 304 43.76 -19.92 -9.53
C ALA A 304 42.71 -20.78 -8.80
N GLY A 305 41.48 -20.84 -9.33
CA GLY A 305 40.38 -21.61 -8.75
C GLY A 305 39.57 -20.89 -7.65
N VAL A 306 39.88 -19.61 -7.40
CA VAL A 306 39.20 -18.74 -6.41
C VAL A 306 39.11 -17.34 -6.99
N ALA A 307 38.01 -16.64 -6.69
CA ALA A 307 37.79 -15.25 -7.04
C ALA A 307 37.19 -14.47 -5.87
N VAL A 308 37.23 -13.15 -5.98
CA VAL A 308 36.47 -12.20 -5.14
C VAL A 308 35.35 -11.59 -5.98
N MET A 309 34.12 -11.60 -5.47
CA MET A 309 32.96 -10.98 -6.14
C MET A 309 32.13 -10.16 -5.15
N SER A 310 31.40 -9.19 -5.70
CA SER A 310 30.45 -8.34 -4.99
C SER A 310 29.08 -8.43 -5.68
N GLY A 311 28.00 -8.58 -4.93
CA GLY A 311 26.64 -8.66 -5.46
C GLY A 311 25.61 -9.12 -4.43
N THR A 312 24.34 -8.79 -4.65
CA THR A 312 23.22 -9.35 -3.87
C THR A 312 23.08 -10.86 -4.10
N SER A 313 23.55 -11.39 -5.23
CA SER A 313 23.71 -12.83 -5.48
C SER A 313 24.62 -13.52 -4.47
N VAL A 314 25.60 -12.78 -3.95
CA VAL A 314 26.53 -13.27 -2.93
C VAL A 314 25.92 -13.16 -1.53
N ALA A 315 25.23 -12.06 -1.26
CA ALA A 315 24.51 -11.87 0.00
C ALA A 315 23.41 -12.95 0.20
N SER A 316 22.63 -13.25 -0.84
CA SER A 316 21.61 -14.30 -0.80
C SER A 316 22.21 -15.70 -0.60
N ALA A 317 23.38 -15.99 -1.20
CA ALA A 317 24.13 -17.22 -0.97
C ALA A 317 24.58 -17.37 0.49
N ILE A 318 25.04 -16.28 1.11
CA ILE A 318 25.41 -16.26 2.54
C ILE A 318 24.19 -16.53 3.42
N ALA A 319 23.08 -15.83 3.17
CA ALA A 319 21.82 -16.02 3.89
C ALA A 319 21.32 -17.46 3.79
N ALA A 320 21.28 -18.02 2.58
CA ALA A 320 20.91 -19.41 2.34
C ALA A 320 21.81 -20.40 3.10
N GLY A 321 23.13 -20.16 3.09
CA GLY A 321 24.09 -20.94 3.86
C GLY A 321 23.86 -20.87 5.36
N VAL A 322 23.53 -19.68 5.89
CA VAL A 322 23.21 -19.48 7.32
C VAL A 322 21.98 -20.28 7.72
N VAL A 323 20.90 -20.20 6.92
CA VAL A 323 19.67 -20.95 7.16
C VAL A 323 19.92 -22.46 7.09
N ALA A 324 20.64 -22.92 6.08
CA ALA A 324 20.98 -24.34 5.93
C ALA A 324 21.85 -24.87 7.09
N ALA A 325 22.84 -24.09 7.53
CA ALA A 325 23.66 -24.42 8.70
C ALA A 325 22.80 -24.53 9.96
N GLN A 326 21.86 -23.59 10.15
CA GLN A 326 20.98 -23.59 11.30
C GLN A 326 20.01 -24.77 11.27
N LEU A 327 19.43 -25.07 10.11
CA LEU A 327 18.57 -26.23 9.91
C LEU A 327 19.29 -27.55 10.21
N GLY A 328 20.55 -27.69 9.78
CA GLY A 328 21.38 -28.86 10.07
C GLY A 328 21.66 -29.07 11.57
N ARG A 329 21.64 -27.99 12.36
CA ARG A 329 21.82 -28.00 13.82
C ARG A 329 20.53 -28.23 14.58
N THR A 330 19.48 -27.49 14.26
CA THR A 330 18.22 -27.51 15.01
C THR A 330 17.30 -28.64 14.59
N GLY A 331 17.40 -29.09 13.33
CA GLY A 331 16.34 -29.87 12.68
C GLY A 331 15.02 -29.07 12.61
N GLY A 332 13.94 -29.74 12.23
CA GLY A 332 12.61 -29.14 12.14
C GLY A 332 12.31 -28.49 10.79
N ALA A 333 11.38 -27.53 10.79
CA ALA A 333 10.97 -26.80 9.60
C ALA A 333 11.98 -25.69 9.24
N THR A 334 12.18 -25.46 7.94
CA THR A 334 13.15 -24.48 7.43
C THR A 334 12.87 -23.06 7.92
N ARG A 335 11.60 -22.65 8.00
CA ARG A 335 11.22 -21.32 8.51
C ARG A 335 11.63 -21.10 9.97
N ALA A 336 11.50 -22.12 10.82
CA ALA A 336 11.96 -22.07 12.20
C ALA A 336 13.50 -21.97 12.30
N ALA A 337 14.22 -22.58 11.36
CA ALA A 337 15.68 -22.43 11.27
C ALA A 337 16.07 -21.00 10.86
N LEU A 338 15.33 -20.36 9.95
CA LEU A 338 15.51 -18.94 9.62
C LEU A 338 15.25 -18.05 10.85
N GLU A 339 14.12 -18.19 11.52
CA GLU A 339 13.79 -17.43 12.73
C GLU A 339 14.85 -17.61 13.83
N SER A 340 15.35 -18.83 14.00
CA SER A 340 16.42 -19.11 14.93
C SER A 340 17.75 -18.46 14.53
N ALA A 341 18.06 -18.39 13.23
CA ALA A 341 19.25 -17.67 12.76
C ALA A 341 19.13 -16.15 12.99
N ILE A 342 17.94 -15.58 12.73
CA ILE A 342 17.64 -14.17 12.97
C ILE A 342 17.80 -13.82 14.46
N ALA A 343 17.31 -14.68 15.36
CA ALA A 343 17.42 -14.48 16.80
C ALA A 343 18.87 -14.49 17.33
N LEU A 344 19.82 -15.06 16.58
CA LEU A 344 21.24 -15.10 16.93
C LEU A 344 22.02 -13.89 16.42
N THR A 345 21.40 -13.06 15.60
CA THR A 345 22.04 -11.91 14.94
C THR A 345 21.49 -10.58 15.44
N GLU A 346 22.35 -9.57 15.50
CA GLU A 346 21.93 -8.21 15.84
C GLU A 346 21.36 -7.51 14.60
N ALA A 347 20.17 -6.93 14.74
CA ALA A 347 19.56 -6.13 13.68
C ALA A 347 20.35 -4.83 13.45
N ILE A 348 20.45 -4.39 12.20
CA ILE A 348 21.08 -3.12 11.86
C ILE A 348 20.04 -2.00 12.02
N PRO A 349 20.33 -0.95 12.82
CA PRO A 349 19.46 0.21 12.92
C PRO A 349 19.16 0.81 11.54
N GLY A 350 17.88 0.96 11.20
CA GLY A 350 17.43 1.54 9.93
C GLY A 350 17.33 0.56 8.75
N LEU A 351 17.98 -0.61 8.80
CA LEU A 351 17.91 -1.62 7.73
C LEU A 351 17.18 -2.91 8.13
N GLY A 352 17.13 -3.24 9.42
CA GLY A 352 16.43 -4.42 9.93
C GLY A 352 17.33 -5.65 10.06
N VAL A 353 16.85 -6.80 9.60
CA VAL A 353 17.46 -8.11 9.87
C VAL A 353 18.79 -8.26 9.14
N ARG A 354 19.86 -8.63 9.86
CA ARG A 354 21.16 -9.00 9.29
C ARG A 354 21.42 -10.48 9.53
N LEU A 355 21.77 -11.25 8.51
CA LEU A 355 22.29 -12.60 8.67
C LEU A 355 23.82 -12.60 8.63
N ASP A 356 24.43 -13.15 9.68
CA ASP A 356 25.89 -13.30 9.78
C ASP A 356 26.28 -14.77 10.06
N PRO A 357 27.05 -15.41 9.17
CA PRO A 357 27.67 -16.72 9.40
C PRO A 357 28.36 -16.87 10.76
N VAL A 358 29.05 -15.82 11.23
CA VAL A 358 29.81 -15.87 12.49
C VAL A 358 28.87 -16.00 13.69
N SER A 359 27.77 -15.25 13.68
CA SER A 359 26.79 -15.23 14.78
C SER A 359 26.10 -16.58 14.98
N VAL A 360 25.91 -17.32 13.89
CA VAL A 360 25.37 -18.68 13.96
C VAL A 360 26.46 -19.74 14.13
N GLY A 361 27.73 -19.37 14.33
CA GLY A 361 28.84 -20.33 14.49
C GLY A 361 29.10 -21.19 13.24
N ALA A 362 28.83 -20.67 12.05
CA ALA A 362 29.13 -21.34 10.79
C ALA A 362 30.64 -21.35 10.51
N PRO A 363 31.21 -22.48 10.05
CA PRO A 363 32.65 -22.67 9.92
C PRO A 363 33.33 -21.74 8.89
N GLY A 364 32.60 -21.29 7.85
CA GLY A 364 33.13 -20.43 6.79
C GLY A 364 33.02 -18.92 7.03
N GLY A 365 32.45 -18.45 8.14
CA GLY A 365 32.19 -17.02 8.33
C GLY A 365 33.44 -16.12 8.31
N ALA A 366 34.54 -16.59 8.90
CA ALA A 366 35.84 -15.92 8.85
C ALA A 366 36.61 -16.17 7.55
N TRP A 367 36.22 -17.18 6.76
CA TRP A 367 36.85 -17.51 5.49
C TRP A 367 36.38 -16.59 4.36
N LEU A 368 35.12 -16.17 4.40
CA LEU A 368 34.51 -15.27 3.40
C LEU A 368 35.02 -13.82 3.46
N ARG A 369 35.60 -13.40 4.60
CA ARG A 369 36.05 -12.04 4.90
C ARG A 369 37.55 -12.04 5.22
N SER A 370 38.44 -11.93 4.24
CA SER A 370 39.87 -11.76 4.53
C SER A 370 40.20 -10.28 4.73
N ASP A 371 40.86 -9.94 5.85
CA ASP A 371 41.31 -8.57 6.17
C ASP A 371 42.26 -7.95 5.11
N GLU A 372 42.83 -8.76 4.21
CA GLU A 372 43.70 -8.33 3.10
C GLU A 372 42.96 -8.14 1.75
N ALA A 373 41.66 -8.41 1.67
CA ALA A 373 40.87 -8.33 0.43
C ALA A 373 40.05 -7.04 0.28
N HIS A 374 40.25 -6.03 1.13
CA HIS A 374 39.69 -4.70 0.88
C HIS A 374 40.41 -4.07 -0.31
N LEU A 375 39.99 -4.46 -1.51
CA LEU A 375 40.56 -3.98 -2.76
C LEU A 375 39.95 -2.62 -3.16
N GLY A 376 38.97 -2.14 -2.39
CA GLY A 376 38.21 -0.93 -2.70
C GLY A 376 37.20 -1.20 -3.80
N PHE A 377 36.03 -0.56 -3.68
CA PHE A 377 35.15 -0.33 -4.81
C PHE A 377 35.69 0.90 -5.52
N ASP A 378 36.25 0.73 -6.73
CA ASP A 378 36.60 1.87 -7.56
C ASP A 378 35.33 2.29 -8.33
N PRO A 379 34.77 3.49 -8.10
CA PRO A 379 33.65 3.98 -8.91
C PRO A 379 34.04 4.16 -10.40
N ASP A 380 35.34 4.21 -10.70
CA ASP A 380 35.91 4.20 -12.06
C ASP A 380 36.28 2.78 -12.56
N ASP A 381 36.13 1.70 -11.76
CA ASP A 381 36.04 0.33 -12.29
C ASP A 381 34.73 0.30 -13.07
N GLU A 382 34.81 0.73 -14.34
CA GLU A 382 33.69 1.12 -15.18
C GLU A 382 32.50 0.18 -14.94
N LEU A 383 31.35 0.78 -14.64
CA LEU A 383 30.01 0.23 -14.86
C LEU A 383 29.93 -0.18 -16.34
N LEU A 384 30.60 -1.26 -16.68
CA LEU A 384 30.76 -1.79 -18.02
C LEU A 384 29.40 -2.28 -18.45
N SER A 385 28.70 -1.43 -19.21
CA SER A 385 27.56 -1.83 -20.01
C SER A 385 28.02 -3.01 -20.86
N TYR A 386 27.64 -4.22 -20.46
CA TYR A 386 27.82 -5.35 -21.35
C TYR A 386 26.89 -5.08 -22.52
N GLY A 387 27.49 -4.69 -23.65
CA GLY A 387 26.76 -4.63 -24.91
C GLY A 387 25.98 -5.92 -25.06
N THR A 388 24.75 -5.81 -25.57
CA THR A 388 23.73 -6.85 -25.71
C THR A 388 24.14 -8.05 -26.59
N GLY A 389 25.43 -8.31 -26.76
CA GLY A 389 26.02 -9.34 -27.62
C GLY A 389 25.55 -10.78 -27.38
N PRO A 390 25.11 -11.22 -26.18
CA PRO A 390 24.45 -12.51 -26.02
C PRO A 390 22.93 -12.48 -26.30
N LEU A 391 22.30 -11.30 -26.35
CA LEU A 391 20.85 -11.08 -26.43
C LEU A 391 20.31 -11.04 -27.87
N ASP A 392 21.08 -11.48 -28.86
CA ASP A 392 20.77 -11.33 -30.28
C ASP A 392 19.41 -11.96 -30.66
N GLY A 393 18.39 -11.10 -30.79
CA GLY A 393 17.15 -11.32 -31.54
C GLY A 393 15.87 -11.55 -30.75
N TRP A 394 15.93 -12.00 -29.48
CA TRP A 394 14.75 -12.44 -28.72
C TRP A 394 14.44 -11.67 -27.43
N VAL A 395 15.31 -10.77 -26.95
CA VAL A 395 15.04 -9.90 -25.78
C VAL A 395 14.82 -8.46 -26.23
N GLN A 396 13.88 -7.76 -25.61
CA GLN A 396 13.57 -6.34 -25.85
C GLN A 396 13.43 -5.58 -24.53
N THR A 397 13.58 -4.26 -24.63
CA THR A 397 13.52 -3.30 -23.53
C THR A 397 12.18 -2.59 -23.49
N GLY A 398 11.53 -2.56 -22.34
CA GLY A 398 10.33 -1.75 -22.11
C GLY A 398 10.68 -0.39 -21.51
N SER A 399 10.16 0.69 -22.09
CA SER A 399 10.20 2.03 -21.51
C SER A 399 9.00 2.25 -20.58
N GLY A 400 9.20 2.99 -19.48
CA GLY A 400 8.13 3.45 -18.59
C GLY A 400 8.49 4.80 -17.97
N GLN A 401 7.50 5.61 -17.58
CA GLN A 401 7.75 6.80 -16.76
C GLN A 401 8.21 6.35 -15.37
N LEU A 402 9.50 6.52 -15.08
CA LEU A 402 9.99 6.42 -13.70
C LEU A 402 9.51 7.66 -12.93
N PRO A 403 9.00 7.52 -11.69
CA PRO A 403 8.98 8.66 -10.78
C PRO A 403 10.42 9.17 -10.59
N GLU A 404 10.63 10.48 -10.62
CA GLU A 404 11.96 11.07 -10.46
C GLU A 404 12.58 10.61 -9.13
N SER A 405 13.74 9.95 -9.23
CA SER A 405 14.54 9.59 -8.06
C SER A 405 15.21 10.87 -7.53
N PRO A 406 15.16 11.17 -6.22
CA PRO A 406 15.93 12.27 -5.69
C PRO A 406 17.41 11.92 -5.86
N HIS A 407 18.13 12.75 -6.62
CA HIS A 407 19.57 12.61 -6.83
C HIS A 407 20.30 12.32 -5.51
N ALA A 408 21.11 11.27 -5.51
CA ALA A 408 22.08 10.98 -4.45
C ALA A 408 23.05 12.16 -4.33
N GLY A 409 22.69 13.11 -3.46
CA GLY A 409 23.59 14.14 -2.98
C GLY A 409 24.55 13.50 -1.98
N ASP A 410 25.84 13.73 -2.20
CA ASP A 410 26.93 13.46 -1.28
C ASP A 410 26.54 13.90 0.15
N PRO A 411 26.67 13.05 1.19
CA PRO A 411 26.23 13.41 2.53
C PRO A 411 27.13 14.51 3.09
N ASP A 412 26.62 15.74 3.09
CA ASP A 412 27.28 16.88 3.72
C ASP A 412 27.38 16.61 5.23
N VAL A 413 28.62 16.49 5.69
CA VAL A 413 29.00 16.26 7.09
C VAL A 413 28.82 17.58 7.82
N ASP A 414 27.67 17.73 8.52
CA ASP A 414 27.44 18.55 9.72
C ASP A 414 26.03 19.17 9.72
N GLY A 415 25.08 18.59 10.47
CA GLY A 415 23.80 19.25 10.71
C GLY A 415 22.71 18.40 11.39
N GLU A 416 22.64 18.51 12.72
CA GLU A 416 21.50 18.16 13.62
C GLU A 416 20.98 16.69 13.62
N PRO A 417 20.48 16.17 14.77
CA PRO A 417 19.98 14.80 14.84
C PRO A 417 18.73 14.66 13.98
N VAL A 418 18.82 13.84 12.94
CA VAL A 418 17.68 13.40 12.13
C VAL A 418 16.66 12.73 13.06
N ASP A 419 15.44 13.28 13.11
CA ASP A 419 14.32 12.73 13.89
C ASP A 419 13.93 11.37 13.29
N ILE A 420 14.43 10.29 13.92
CA ILE A 420 14.27 8.91 13.45
C ILE A 420 12.82 8.52 13.61
N VAL A 421 12.09 8.49 12.50
CA VAL A 421 10.70 8.05 12.41
C VAL A 421 10.56 6.61 12.90
N ARG A 422 10.11 6.43 14.15
CA ARG A 422 9.77 5.11 14.75
C ARG A 422 8.50 4.60 14.09
N THR A 423 8.59 3.69 13.13
CA THR A 423 7.41 3.05 12.50
C THR A 423 7.22 1.64 13.05
N ALA A 424 5.97 1.20 13.25
CA ALA A 424 5.61 -0.13 13.70
C ALA A 424 4.40 -0.66 12.94
N PHE A 425 4.30 -1.97 12.78
CA PHE A 425 3.17 -2.64 12.16
C PHE A 425 2.18 -3.14 13.21
N PRO A 426 0.89 -3.25 12.88
CA PRO A 426 -0.07 -3.89 13.76
C PRO A 426 0.21 -5.37 13.92
N LEU A 427 -0.02 -5.91 15.12
CA LEU A 427 0.07 -7.32 15.44
C LEU A 427 -1.30 -7.86 15.83
N ILE A 428 -1.76 -8.89 15.13
CA ILE A 428 -2.93 -9.71 15.53
C ILE A 428 -2.58 -11.19 15.30
N VAL A 429 -2.26 -11.91 16.37
CA VAL A 429 -1.99 -13.35 16.36
C VAL A 429 -3.20 -14.09 16.94
N ALA A 430 -3.83 -14.94 16.14
CA ALA A 430 -4.96 -15.79 16.46
C ALA A 430 -4.87 -17.09 15.63
N PRO A 431 -5.69 -18.12 15.88
CA PRO A 431 -5.90 -19.23 14.95
C PRO A 431 -6.63 -18.77 13.67
N ASP A 432 -6.44 -19.48 12.57
CA ASP A 432 -7.17 -19.21 11.31
C ASP A 432 -8.62 -19.70 11.39
N ASP A 433 -8.88 -20.74 12.18
CA ASP A 433 -10.21 -21.26 12.46
C ASP A 433 -10.37 -21.70 13.92
N VAL A 434 -11.59 -21.55 14.45
CA VAL A 434 -11.92 -21.80 15.85
C VAL A 434 -13.27 -22.49 15.99
N LEU A 435 -13.34 -23.47 16.89
CA LEU A 435 -14.56 -24.20 17.20
C LEU A 435 -15.46 -23.38 18.13
N VAL A 436 -16.76 -23.35 17.83
CA VAL A 436 -17.78 -22.79 18.72
C VAL A 436 -17.63 -23.31 20.15
N GLY A 437 -17.66 -22.40 21.13
CA GLY A 437 -17.57 -22.74 22.55
C GLY A 437 -16.17 -23.12 23.05
N THR A 438 -15.16 -23.14 22.16
CA THR A 438 -13.77 -23.36 22.55
C THR A 438 -13.07 -22.02 22.76
N GLU A 439 -12.34 -21.92 23.87
CA GLU A 439 -11.52 -20.76 24.18
C GLU A 439 -10.20 -20.82 23.41
N PHE A 440 -9.75 -19.68 22.89
CA PHE A 440 -8.48 -19.54 22.17
C PHE A 440 -7.81 -18.21 22.49
N GLU A 441 -6.50 -18.16 22.32
CA GLU A 441 -5.68 -16.97 22.58
C GLU A 441 -5.66 -16.04 21.36
N VAL A 442 -5.72 -14.74 21.64
CA VAL A 442 -5.51 -13.65 20.69
C VAL A 442 -4.48 -12.69 21.25
N THR A 443 -3.34 -12.56 20.58
CA THR A 443 -2.31 -11.57 20.93
C THR A 443 -2.43 -10.34 20.03
N VAL A 444 -2.56 -9.17 20.62
CA VAL A 444 -2.63 -7.88 19.92
C VAL A 444 -1.53 -6.94 20.39
N GLY A 445 -1.03 -6.07 19.52
CA GLY A 445 0.05 -5.14 19.85
C GLY A 445 0.74 -4.57 18.62
N ILE A 446 2.02 -4.23 18.76
CA ILE A 446 2.84 -3.71 17.66
C ILE A 446 4.00 -4.64 17.32
N SER A 447 4.37 -4.69 16.04
CA SER A 447 5.40 -5.55 15.45
C SER A 447 6.40 -4.70 14.64
N PRO A 448 7.68 -5.08 14.54
CA PRO A 448 8.62 -4.40 13.64
C PRO A 448 8.38 -4.71 12.15
N MET A 449 7.59 -5.74 11.84
CA MET A 449 7.32 -6.22 10.47
C MET A 449 5.82 -6.50 10.27
N GLN A 450 5.34 -6.44 9.03
CA GLN A 450 3.99 -6.85 8.66
C GLN A 450 3.71 -8.28 9.11
N VAL A 451 2.56 -8.51 9.74
CA VAL A 451 2.16 -9.83 10.23
C VAL A 451 1.29 -10.52 9.19
N ALA A 452 1.64 -11.75 8.82
CA ALA A 452 0.89 -12.52 7.83
C ALA A 452 -0.58 -12.70 8.25
N GLY A 453 -1.50 -12.46 7.32
CA GLY A 453 -2.96 -12.54 7.57
C GLY A 453 -3.55 -11.36 8.33
N VAL A 454 -2.76 -10.32 8.62
CA VAL A 454 -3.23 -9.05 9.19
C VAL A 454 -3.23 -8.00 8.08
N ALA A 455 -4.41 -7.46 7.78
CA ALA A 455 -4.60 -6.27 6.97
C ALA A 455 -4.42 -5.02 7.84
N GLY A 456 -3.71 -4.02 7.34
CA GLY A 456 -3.31 -2.83 8.10
C GLY A 456 -1.79 -2.73 8.09
N GLY A 457 -1.26 -1.59 7.64
CA GLY A 457 0.19 -1.45 7.46
C GLY A 457 0.84 -0.58 8.53
N ALA A 458 2.08 -0.19 8.25
CA ALA A 458 2.99 0.40 9.20
C ALA A 458 2.52 1.78 9.66
N PHE A 459 2.45 2.05 10.96
CA PHE A 459 2.20 3.37 11.53
C PHE A 459 3.38 3.93 12.31
N ARG A 460 3.58 5.25 12.19
CA ARG A 460 4.53 5.96 13.02
C ARG A 460 4.05 5.99 14.49
N LEU A 461 4.98 5.79 15.42
CA LEU A 461 4.80 5.83 16.88
C LEU A 461 5.24 7.19 17.45
N PRO A 462 4.54 7.73 18.48
CA PRO A 462 4.89 9.00 19.10
C PRO A 462 6.40 9.19 19.31
N SER A 463 6.89 10.41 19.04
CA SER A 463 8.32 10.75 19.19
C SER A 463 8.80 10.68 20.64
N GLN A 464 7.87 10.66 21.60
CA GLN A 464 8.15 10.46 23.02
C GLN A 464 8.89 9.13 23.24
N GLU A 465 9.93 9.15 24.07
CA GLU A 465 10.68 7.93 24.40
C GLU A 465 9.82 6.89 25.13
N VAL A 466 8.84 7.35 25.90
CA VAL A 466 7.87 6.54 26.65
C VAL A 466 6.48 7.11 26.41
N PHE A 467 5.56 6.27 25.97
CA PHE A 467 4.16 6.64 25.78
C PHE A 467 3.25 5.43 26.00
N THR A 468 1.97 5.70 26.23
CA THR A 468 0.93 4.67 26.30
C THR A 468 0.31 4.47 24.92
N LEU A 469 0.34 3.23 24.45
CA LEU A 469 -0.36 2.75 23.27
C LEU A 469 -1.63 2.01 23.72
N THR A 470 -2.79 2.59 23.42
CA THR A 470 -4.06 1.91 23.67
C THR A 470 -4.42 1.03 22.47
N VAL A 471 -4.70 -0.26 22.73
CA VAL A 471 -5.19 -1.21 21.73
C VAL A 471 -6.64 -1.58 22.04
N GLN A 472 -7.54 -1.31 21.11
CA GLN A 472 -8.95 -1.62 21.19
C GLN A 472 -9.28 -2.78 20.26
N LEU A 473 -9.51 -3.96 20.81
CA LEU A 473 -9.96 -5.14 20.08
C LEU A 473 -11.48 -5.13 19.95
N VAL A 474 -11.96 -5.44 18.75
CA VAL A 474 -13.38 -5.65 18.42
C VAL A 474 -13.48 -6.99 17.69
N ALA A 475 -14.20 -7.93 18.30
CA ALA A 475 -14.40 -9.27 17.74
C ALA A 475 -15.89 -9.64 17.80
N GLU A 476 -16.61 -9.43 16.70
CA GLU A 476 -18.03 -9.74 16.63
C GLU A 476 -18.27 -11.26 16.72
N GLY A 477 -19.27 -11.68 17.51
CA GLY A 477 -19.57 -13.10 17.67
C GLY A 477 -18.69 -13.83 18.70
N PHE A 478 -17.81 -13.11 19.42
CA PHE A 478 -16.99 -13.68 20.47
C PHE A 478 -17.39 -13.17 21.87
N THR A 479 -17.00 -13.91 22.91
CA THR A 479 -16.99 -13.46 24.31
C THR A 479 -15.55 -13.44 24.80
N LEU A 480 -15.17 -12.35 25.47
CA LEU A 480 -13.90 -12.22 26.19
C LEU A 480 -14.00 -12.90 27.57
N ARG A 481 -12.87 -13.42 28.06
CA ARG A 481 -12.76 -13.94 29.43
C ARG A 481 -13.06 -12.83 30.46
N ALA A 482 -13.75 -13.20 31.55
CA ALA A 482 -14.39 -12.23 32.45
C ALA A 482 -13.44 -11.26 33.19
N ASP A 483 -12.15 -11.57 33.28
CA ASP A 483 -11.10 -10.77 33.94
C ASP A 483 -10.19 -10.01 32.97
N GLU A 484 -10.51 -10.03 31.68
CA GLU A 484 -9.75 -9.36 30.62
C GLU A 484 -10.54 -8.18 30.03
N SER A 485 -9.83 -7.30 29.33
CA SER A 485 -10.38 -6.06 28.74
C SER A 485 -10.31 -6.11 27.21
N TRP A 486 -11.32 -5.57 26.54
CA TRP A 486 -11.27 -5.36 25.09
C TRP A 486 -10.33 -4.21 24.70
N ARG A 487 -10.13 -3.27 25.63
CA ARG A 487 -9.28 -2.09 25.53
C ARG A 487 -8.11 -2.20 26.51
N ASN A 488 -6.89 -2.21 25.99
CA ASN A 488 -5.69 -2.41 26.80
C ASN A 488 -4.67 -1.30 26.56
N ASP A 489 -4.13 -0.76 27.64
CA ASP A 489 -3.05 0.24 27.60
C ASP A 489 -1.69 -0.45 27.71
N LEU A 490 -0.89 -0.32 26.66
CA LEU A 490 0.43 -0.92 26.53
C LEU A 490 1.50 0.16 26.71
N LEU A 491 2.47 -0.07 27.59
CA LEU A 491 3.59 0.83 27.76
C LEU A 491 4.62 0.59 26.66
N VAL A 492 4.85 1.57 25.81
CA VAL A 492 5.91 1.50 24.79
C VAL A 492 7.11 2.32 25.28
N SER A 493 8.28 1.69 25.27
CA SER A 493 9.53 2.31 25.72
C SER A 493 10.75 1.81 24.94
N ALA A 494 11.93 2.35 25.21
CA ALA A 494 13.18 1.86 24.63
C ALA A 494 13.48 0.38 24.97
N VAL A 495 12.94 -0.12 26.08
CA VAL A 495 13.10 -1.52 26.55
C VAL A 495 11.98 -2.40 26.00
N GLU A 496 10.75 -1.90 26.03
CA GLU A 496 9.55 -2.59 25.54
C GLU A 496 9.08 -1.93 24.25
N ARG A 497 9.78 -2.27 23.15
CA ARG A 497 9.60 -1.61 21.84
C ARG A 497 8.41 -2.13 21.04
N HIS A 498 8.00 -3.37 21.30
CA HIS A 498 6.95 -4.08 20.59
C HIS A 498 5.95 -4.60 21.61
N ALA A 499 5.28 -3.67 22.29
CA ALA A 499 4.38 -4.02 23.38
C ALA A 499 3.19 -4.82 22.84
N THR A 500 2.82 -5.88 23.57
CA THR A 500 1.73 -6.79 23.21
C THR A 500 0.93 -7.19 24.43
N VAL A 501 -0.34 -7.52 24.24
CA VAL A 501 -1.20 -8.15 25.25
C VAL A 501 -1.87 -9.37 24.63
N THR A 502 -2.06 -10.41 25.44
CA THR A 502 -2.83 -11.60 25.04
C THR A 502 -4.12 -11.63 25.81
N VAL A 503 -5.21 -11.85 25.08
CA VAL A 503 -6.56 -12.02 25.60
C VAL A 503 -7.14 -13.34 25.10
N HIS A 504 -8.22 -13.80 25.72
CA HIS A 504 -8.84 -15.10 25.47
C HIS A 504 -10.28 -14.91 25.02
N LEU A 505 -10.55 -15.39 23.81
CA LEU A 505 -11.87 -15.30 23.20
C LEU A 505 -12.51 -16.69 23.14
N THR A 506 -13.83 -16.72 23.30
CA THR A 506 -14.65 -17.91 23.04
C THR A 506 -15.68 -17.58 21.98
N ALA A 507 -15.74 -18.38 20.91
CA ALA A 507 -16.70 -18.19 19.83
C ALA A 507 -18.14 -18.52 20.31
N LYS A 508 -19.08 -17.61 20.07
CA LYS A 508 -20.50 -17.82 20.39
C LYS A 508 -21.13 -18.82 19.42
N PHE A 509 -22.23 -19.42 19.85
CA PHE A 509 -23.02 -20.29 18.98
C PHE A 509 -23.55 -19.54 17.77
N GLN A 510 -23.55 -20.21 16.62
CA GLN A 510 -24.01 -19.69 15.33
C GLN A 510 -24.86 -20.72 14.59
N ASP A 511 -25.65 -20.26 13.63
CA ASP A 511 -26.60 -21.06 12.84
C ASP A 511 -26.00 -21.64 11.54
N ARG A 512 -24.77 -21.23 11.18
CA ARG A 512 -24.05 -21.67 9.98
C ARG A 512 -22.90 -22.64 10.31
N PRO A 513 -22.62 -23.64 9.47
CA PRO A 513 -21.51 -24.57 9.69
C PRO A 513 -20.12 -23.91 9.70
N ILE A 514 -19.95 -22.89 8.87
CA ILE A 514 -18.76 -22.04 8.80
C ILE A 514 -19.24 -20.60 8.70
N ARG A 515 -18.69 -19.72 9.54
CA ARG A 515 -18.88 -18.27 9.48
C ARG A 515 -17.50 -17.62 9.35
N ALA A 516 -17.27 -16.94 8.23
CA ALA A 516 -16.15 -16.01 8.14
C ALA A 516 -16.50 -14.75 8.93
N THR A 517 -15.56 -14.28 9.75
CA THR A 517 -15.63 -13.04 10.52
C THR A 517 -14.21 -12.47 10.64
N ALA A 518 -14.03 -11.40 11.40
CA ALA A 518 -12.73 -10.79 11.59
C ALA A 518 -12.52 -10.24 13.01
N LEU A 519 -11.25 -10.21 13.41
CA LEU A 519 -10.75 -9.50 14.57
C LEU A 519 -10.27 -8.13 14.10
N GLN A 520 -10.82 -7.06 14.65
CA GLN A 520 -10.45 -5.69 14.30
C GLN A 520 -9.76 -5.05 15.50
N VAL A 521 -8.63 -4.38 15.28
CA VAL A 521 -7.88 -3.68 16.34
C VAL A 521 -7.67 -2.23 15.94
N THR A 522 -8.01 -1.30 16.82
CA THR A 522 -7.64 0.11 16.69
C THR A 522 -6.48 0.42 17.65
N TYR A 523 -5.50 1.16 17.17
CA TYR A 523 -4.33 1.61 17.92
C TYR A 523 -4.47 3.11 18.17
N ALA A 524 -4.32 3.57 19.40
CA ALA A 524 -4.45 4.98 19.75
C ALA A 524 -3.37 5.41 20.76
N SER A 525 -3.08 6.70 20.81
CA SER A 525 -2.24 7.30 21.86
C SER A 525 -2.67 8.74 22.11
N GLY A 526 -2.78 9.12 23.39
CA GLY A 526 -3.20 10.47 23.78
C GLY A 526 -4.58 10.89 23.27
N GLY A 527 -5.50 9.93 23.08
CA GLY A 527 -6.85 10.18 22.52
C GLY A 527 -6.89 10.35 21.01
N ALA A 528 -5.78 10.12 20.29
CA ALA A 528 -5.71 10.13 18.84
C ALA A 528 -5.51 8.72 18.28
N THR A 529 -6.32 8.34 17.30
CA THR A 529 -6.13 7.09 16.55
C THR A 529 -4.78 7.13 15.83
N LEU A 530 -3.90 6.19 16.19
CA LEU A 530 -2.68 5.91 15.48
C LEU A 530 -3.01 5.14 14.22
N GLY A 531 -3.54 3.93 14.29
CA GLY A 531 -3.86 3.12 13.12
C GLY A 531 -4.92 2.05 13.42
N TRP A 532 -5.18 1.17 12.46
CA TRP A 532 -6.11 0.06 12.61
C TRP A 532 -5.56 -1.19 11.93
N ALA A 533 -6.10 -2.34 12.29
CA ALA A 533 -5.81 -3.60 11.64
C ALA A 533 -6.98 -4.56 11.71
N VAL A 534 -7.06 -5.46 10.72
CA VAL A 534 -8.10 -6.48 10.62
C VAL A 534 -7.42 -7.81 10.34
N ARG A 535 -7.90 -8.87 11.00
CA ARG A 535 -7.50 -10.24 10.71
C ARG A 535 -8.74 -11.11 10.54
N ALA A 536 -8.85 -11.76 9.38
CA ALA A 536 -9.92 -12.73 9.13
C ALA A 536 -9.76 -13.98 10.01
N ILE A 537 -10.90 -14.53 10.46
CA ILE A 537 -10.96 -15.77 11.23
C ILE A 537 -12.25 -16.54 10.89
N ALA A 538 -12.17 -17.86 10.82
CA ALA A 538 -13.32 -18.72 10.57
C ALA A 538 -13.86 -19.35 11.87
N VAL A 539 -15.14 -19.17 12.16
CA VAL A 539 -15.81 -19.91 13.24
C VAL A 539 -16.48 -21.15 12.64
N VAL A 540 -16.16 -22.33 13.17
CA VAL A 540 -16.72 -23.62 12.73
C VAL A 540 -17.60 -24.25 13.81
N ASP A 541 -18.68 -24.91 13.39
CA ASP A 541 -19.66 -25.53 14.30
C ASP A 541 -19.26 -26.93 14.80
N ARG A 542 -18.27 -27.57 14.17
CA ARG A 542 -17.80 -28.93 14.47
C ARG A 542 -16.35 -29.16 14.04
N ASP A 543 -15.63 -29.99 14.80
CA ASP A 543 -14.20 -30.29 14.61
C ASP A 543 -13.82 -30.73 13.19
N ALA A 544 -14.71 -31.44 12.50
CA ALA A 544 -14.45 -31.95 11.15
C ALA A 544 -14.25 -30.85 10.08
N LEU A 545 -14.57 -29.60 10.40
CA LEU A 545 -14.45 -28.43 9.52
C LEU A 545 -13.21 -27.56 9.81
N VAL A 546 -12.50 -27.83 10.91
CA VAL A 546 -11.22 -27.18 11.27
C VAL A 546 -10.21 -27.41 10.14
N GLY A 547 -9.52 -26.37 9.69
CA GLY A 547 -8.57 -26.40 8.56
C GLY A 547 -9.18 -26.58 7.16
N ARG A 548 -10.51 -26.49 6.99
CA ARG A 548 -11.22 -26.64 5.69
C ARG A 548 -12.02 -25.41 5.26
N SER A 549 -11.90 -24.32 6.00
CA SER A 549 -12.76 -23.13 5.92
C SER A 549 -12.45 -22.21 4.73
N GLY A 550 -11.26 -22.29 4.13
CA GLY A 550 -10.92 -21.58 2.89
C GLY A 550 -11.10 -20.07 2.95
N VAL A 551 -11.08 -19.46 4.14
CA VAL A 551 -11.23 -18.01 4.30
C VAL A 551 -9.97 -17.34 3.75
N THR A 552 -10.14 -16.59 2.67
CA THR A 552 -9.07 -15.93 1.93
C THR A 552 -8.37 -14.89 2.81
N ARG A 553 -7.04 -14.84 2.71
CA ARG A 553 -6.19 -13.85 3.37
C ARG A 553 -6.29 -12.54 2.58
N GLU A 554 -6.96 -11.55 3.13
CA GLU A 554 -6.83 -10.18 2.62
C GLU A 554 -5.60 -9.53 3.26
N SER A 555 -4.63 -9.15 2.43
CA SER A 555 -3.52 -8.28 2.81
C SER A 555 -3.82 -6.88 2.30
N SER A 556 -3.98 -5.89 3.18
CA SER A 556 -3.96 -4.47 2.79
C SER A 556 -2.66 -3.84 3.30
N GLU A 557 -1.92 -3.21 2.38
CA GLU A 557 -0.80 -2.33 2.68
C GLU A 557 -1.34 -0.94 2.99
N THR A 558 -1.00 -0.36 4.14
CA THR A 558 -1.56 0.94 4.60
C THR A 558 -0.51 1.63 5.49
N ARG A 559 0.21 2.62 4.97
CA ARG A 559 1.35 3.25 5.64
C ARG A 559 0.91 4.57 6.27
N LEU A 560 1.09 4.67 7.57
CA LEU A 560 0.50 5.67 8.40
C LEU A 560 1.55 6.57 9.04
N GLU A 561 1.35 7.88 8.92
CA GLU A 561 2.18 8.89 9.56
C GLU A 561 1.50 9.49 10.80
N LEU A 562 2.31 9.94 11.76
CA LEU A 562 1.83 10.53 13.02
C LEU A 562 1.27 11.92 12.78
N ALA A 563 0.21 12.24 13.52
CA ALA A 563 -0.08 13.62 13.87
C ALA A 563 0.84 14.04 15.02
N SER A 564 1.40 15.25 14.91
CA SER A 564 2.05 15.90 16.05
C SER A 564 1.04 16.08 17.19
N PRO A 565 1.42 15.83 18.46
CA PRO A 565 0.52 15.81 19.63
C PRO A 565 -0.03 17.19 20.08
N GLN A 566 -0.16 18.19 19.20
CA GLN A 566 -0.40 19.58 19.60
C GLN A 566 -1.85 20.08 19.46
N GLU A 567 -2.74 19.41 18.71
CA GLU A 567 -4.18 19.74 18.69
C GLU A 567 -5.04 18.46 18.67
N THR A 568 -5.56 18.04 19.83
CA THR A 568 -6.38 16.82 19.97
C THR A 568 -7.86 17.10 19.77
N VAL A 569 -8.53 16.27 18.97
CA VAL A 569 -10.00 16.30 18.81
C VAL A 569 -10.67 15.95 20.14
N GLY A 570 -11.81 16.59 20.44
CA GLY A 570 -12.53 16.38 21.69
C GLY A 570 -13.14 14.98 21.80
N LEU A 571 -13.72 14.46 20.71
CA LEU A 571 -14.22 13.10 20.59
C LEU A 571 -13.95 12.53 19.19
N THR A 572 -13.15 11.48 19.11
CA THR A 572 -12.99 10.71 17.87
C THR A 572 -13.89 9.47 17.95
N VAL A 573 -14.61 9.20 16.87
CA VAL A 573 -15.54 8.08 16.77
C VAL A 573 -15.14 7.24 15.57
N ASN A 574 -14.80 5.97 15.81
CA ASN A 574 -14.54 5.01 14.74
C ASN A 574 -15.81 4.19 14.48
N ILE A 575 -16.28 4.20 13.24
CA ILE A 575 -17.48 3.49 12.79
C ILE A 575 -17.05 2.45 11.74
N LEU A 576 -17.06 1.18 12.13
CA LEU A 576 -16.64 0.06 11.28
C LEU A 576 -17.86 -0.77 10.85
N LEU A 577 -17.79 -1.37 9.67
CA LEU A 577 -18.83 -2.30 9.20
C LEU A 577 -18.75 -3.60 10.03
N GLY A 578 -19.90 -4.06 10.53
CA GLY A 578 -20.04 -5.36 11.17
C GLY A 578 -20.22 -6.49 10.16
N ASP A 579 -20.34 -7.73 10.65
CA ASP A 579 -20.46 -8.92 9.80
C ASP A 579 -21.82 -9.00 9.07
N GLU A 580 -22.86 -8.42 9.65
CA GLU A 580 -24.21 -8.39 9.07
C GLU A 580 -24.43 -7.11 8.25
N PRO A 581 -25.13 -7.19 7.09
CA PRO A 581 -25.48 -6.02 6.31
C PRO A 581 -26.19 -4.95 7.15
N GLY A 582 -25.69 -3.71 7.08
CA GLY A 582 -26.23 -2.57 7.82
C GLY A 582 -25.87 -2.53 9.31
N ARG A 583 -25.10 -3.50 9.83
CA ARG A 583 -24.57 -3.45 11.19
C ARG A 583 -23.31 -2.58 11.22
N LEU A 584 -23.26 -1.64 12.15
CA LEU A 584 -22.12 -0.73 12.36
C LEU A 584 -21.63 -0.84 13.80
N LEU A 585 -20.32 -0.90 13.96
CA LEU A 585 -19.61 -1.01 15.23
C LEU A 585 -18.96 0.33 15.58
N TRP A 586 -19.15 0.78 16.82
CA TRP A 586 -18.75 2.11 17.29
C TRP A 586 -17.72 1.99 18.40
N THR A 587 -16.56 2.60 18.22
CA THR A 587 -15.57 2.80 19.29
C THR A 587 -15.23 4.28 19.41
N PHE A 588 -14.68 4.67 20.56
CA PHE A 588 -14.52 6.07 20.93
C PHE A 588 -13.11 6.33 21.46
N GLU A 589 -12.56 7.49 21.14
CA GLU A 589 -11.33 8.02 21.74
C GLU A 589 -11.59 9.46 22.20
N SER A 590 -11.12 9.81 23.39
CA SER A 590 -11.17 11.18 23.88
C SER A 590 -10.00 11.48 24.82
N PRO A 591 -9.37 12.67 24.71
CA PRO A 591 -8.39 13.13 25.69
C PRO A 591 -9.05 13.74 26.95
N HIS A 592 -10.38 13.90 26.97
CA HIS A 592 -11.09 14.65 28.00
C HIS A 592 -11.94 13.78 28.93
N VAL A 593 -12.38 12.61 28.45
CA VAL A 593 -13.34 11.75 29.17
C VAL A 593 -12.97 10.29 29.00
N ASP A 594 -13.34 9.47 29.98
CA ASP A 594 -13.18 8.02 29.89
C ASP A 594 -14.16 7.42 28.88
N VAL A 595 -13.63 6.60 27.99
CA VAL A 595 -14.40 5.91 26.95
C VAL A 595 -14.67 4.46 27.33
N PRO A 596 -15.75 3.83 26.86
CA PRO A 596 -16.06 2.44 27.16
C PRO A 596 -15.00 1.46 26.68
N ASP A 597 -14.88 0.34 27.41
CA ASP A 597 -14.05 -0.80 27.02
C ASP A 597 -14.59 -1.54 25.79
N THR A 598 -15.91 -1.66 25.66
CA THR A 598 -16.56 -2.45 24.61
C THR A 598 -17.05 -1.57 23.46
N ALA A 599 -16.96 -2.08 22.23
CA ALA A 599 -17.61 -1.47 21.08
C ALA A 599 -19.14 -1.51 21.21
N ASP A 600 -19.79 -0.39 20.91
CA ASP A 600 -21.23 -0.33 20.72
C ASP A 600 -21.60 -0.85 19.34
N SER A 601 -22.87 -1.22 19.14
CA SER A 601 -23.37 -1.61 17.83
C SER A 601 -24.72 -1.00 17.53
N THR A 602 -24.92 -0.60 16.28
CA THR A 602 -26.21 -0.20 15.73
C THR A 602 -26.49 -0.97 14.46
N ASN A 603 -27.76 -1.03 14.07
CA ASN A 603 -28.18 -1.58 12.79
C ASN A 603 -29.02 -0.54 12.07
N VAL A 604 -28.49 -0.01 10.96
CA VAL A 604 -29.14 1.01 10.15
C VAL A 604 -30.22 0.45 9.20
N GLY A 605 -30.36 -0.87 9.12
CA GLY A 605 -31.34 -1.58 8.30
C GLY A 605 -30.72 -2.18 7.05
N LEU A 606 -31.35 -2.02 5.88
CA LEU A 606 -30.70 -2.30 4.60
C LEU A 606 -29.43 -1.45 4.47
N ASP A 607 -28.48 -1.93 3.65
CA ASP A 607 -27.24 -1.28 3.20
C ASP A 607 -27.22 0.25 3.46
N PRO A 608 -26.25 0.81 4.23
CA PRO A 608 -26.13 2.24 4.53
C PRO A 608 -26.31 3.15 3.30
N ARG A 609 -25.86 2.68 2.13
CA ARG A 609 -26.08 3.35 0.83
C ARG A 609 -27.55 3.49 0.47
N GLY A 610 -28.34 2.43 0.67
CA GLY A 610 -29.78 2.41 0.46
C GLY A 610 -30.53 3.36 1.38
N PHE A 611 -30.11 3.47 2.66
CA PHE A 611 -30.67 4.44 3.61
C PHE A 611 -30.45 5.88 3.14
N ALA A 612 -29.20 6.25 2.81
CA ALA A 612 -28.87 7.59 2.36
C ALA A 612 -29.59 7.96 1.06
N ARG A 613 -29.65 7.02 0.10
CA ARG A 613 -30.43 7.15 -1.13
C ARG A 613 -31.88 7.53 -0.87
N GLN A 614 -32.56 6.79 0.01
CA GLN A 614 -33.97 7.03 0.29
C GLN A 614 -34.18 8.43 0.88
N LEU A 615 -33.29 8.85 1.78
CA LEU A 615 -33.33 10.20 2.36
C LEU A 615 -33.21 11.28 1.28
N ILE A 616 -32.22 11.17 0.38
CA ILE A 616 -31.96 12.15 -0.69
C ILE A 616 -33.19 12.29 -1.61
N LEU A 617 -33.69 11.17 -2.14
CA LEU A 617 -34.86 11.14 -3.04
C LEU A 617 -36.11 11.74 -2.38
N GLU A 618 -36.33 11.44 -1.10
CA GLU A 618 -37.49 11.94 -0.38
C GLU A 618 -37.40 13.46 -0.08
N VAL A 619 -36.20 13.99 0.17
CA VAL A 619 -35.95 15.44 0.29
C VAL A 619 -36.23 16.13 -1.03
N GLN A 620 -35.67 15.66 -2.15
CA GLN A 620 -35.90 16.25 -3.48
C GLN A 620 -37.38 16.29 -3.85
N GLN A 621 -38.10 15.17 -3.66
CA GLN A 621 -39.54 15.12 -3.92
C GLN A 621 -40.36 16.09 -3.06
N ARG A 622 -39.81 16.61 -1.97
CA ARG A 622 -40.50 17.50 -1.02
C ARG A 622 -40.02 18.94 -1.10
N GLU A 623 -39.10 19.26 -2.00
CA GLU A 623 -38.61 20.63 -2.20
C GLU A 623 -39.77 21.59 -2.49
N GLY A 624 -39.73 22.78 -1.89
CA GLY A 624 -40.81 23.78 -1.96
C GLY A 624 -42.12 23.41 -1.25
N LYS A 625 -42.27 22.19 -0.71
CA LYS A 625 -43.49 21.78 0.01
C LYS A 625 -43.46 22.21 1.47
N ARG A 626 -44.61 22.62 2.02
CA ARG A 626 -44.77 23.00 3.44
C ARG A 626 -44.39 21.89 4.43
N THR A 627 -44.41 20.62 3.98
CA THR A 627 -44.06 19.44 4.78
C THR A 627 -42.56 19.18 4.90
N MET A 628 -41.70 19.90 4.16
CA MET A 628 -40.25 19.68 4.12
C MET A 628 -39.62 19.72 5.52
N GLN A 629 -39.92 20.76 6.31
CA GLN A 629 -39.31 20.95 7.63
C GLN A 629 -39.68 19.83 8.60
N THR A 630 -40.97 19.43 8.63
CA THR A 630 -41.43 18.30 9.45
C THR A 630 -40.78 16.99 9.02
N TYR A 631 -40.60 16.80 7.71
CA TYR A 631 -39.94 15.62 7.17
C TYR A 631 -38.47 15.54 7.62
N LEU A 632 -37.70 16.63 7.46
CA LEU A 632 -36.31 16.70 7.90
C LEU A 632 -36.17 16.48 9.42
N ALA A 633 -37.07 17.04 10.22
CA ALA A 633 -37.09 16.81 11.67
C ALA A 633 -37.33 15.33 12.04
N ASN A 634 -38.27 14.67 11.35
CA ASN A 634 -38.53 13.24 11.56
C ASN A 634 -37.32 12.39 11.14
N ARG A 635 -36.68 12.70 10.02
CA ARG A 635 -35.47 12.01 9.57
C ARG A 635 -34.28 12.22 10.51
N ALA A 636 -34.11 13.43 11.04
CA ALA A 636 -33.11 13.71 12.07
C ALA A 636 -33.32 12.86 13.33
N ALA A 637 -34.58 12.64 13.73
CA ALA A 637 -34.93 11.75 14.83
C ALA A 637 -34.65 10.27 14.51
N ASP A 638 -34.95 9.83 13.27
CA ASP A 638 -34.66 8.46 12.83
C ASP A 638 -33.15 8.17 12.81
N ILE A 639 -32.34 9.11 12.32
CA ILE A 639 -30.87 8.99 12.37
C ILE A 639 -30.39 8.98 13.82
N ALA A 640 -30.90 9.86 14.68
CA ALA A 640 -30.55 9.90 16.10
C ALA A 640 -30.86 8.58 16.82
N ALA A 641 -31.97 7.93 16.48
CA ALA A 641 -32.33 6.62 17.03
C ALA A 641 -31.37 5.49 16.62
N LYS A 642 -30.53 5.70 15.60
CA LYS A 642 -29.45 4.80 15.20
C LYS A 642 -28.12 5.12 15.87
N VAL A 643 -27.95 6.31 16.47
CA VAL A 643 -26.72 6.69 17.17
C VAL A 643 -26.73 6.09 18.59
N PRO A 644 -25.67 5.39 19.04
CA PRO A 644 -25.62 4.80 20.37
C PRO A 644 -25.79 5.84 21.50
N GLU A 645 -26.48 5.47 22.59
CA GLU A 645 -26.62 6.34 23.78
C GLU A 645 -25.27 6.73 24.40
N THR A 646 -24.27 5.86 24.29
CA THR A 646 -22.91 6.15 24.75
C THR A 646 -22.31 7.35 24.02
N PHE A 647 -22.51 7.46 22.70
CA PHE A 647 -22.05 8.63 21.94
C PHE A 647 -22.67 9.91 22.50
N TRP A 648 -23.99 9.92 22.74
CA TRP A 648 -24.68 11.09 23.27
C TRP A 648 -24.22 11.45 24.68
N ARG A 649 -23.92 10.46 25.52
CA ARG A 649 -23.32 10.68 26.84
C ARG A 649 -21.93 11.30 26.72
N LEU A 650 -21.03 10.69 25.95
CA LEU A 650 -19.65 11.15 25.77
C LEU A 650 -19.60 12.56 25.16
N LEU A 651 -20.45 12.85 24.18
CA LEU A 651 -20.53 14.17 23.56
C LEU A 651 -20.87 15.26 24.60
N ARG A 652 -21.79 14.99 25.52
CA ARG A 652 -22.16 15.94 26.59
C ARG A 652 -21.01 16.11 27.59
N GLU A 653 -20.37 15.02 28.01
CA GLU A 653 -19.23 15.07 28.94
C GLU A 653 -18.05 15.83 28.32
N VAL A 654 -17.76 15.63 27.03
CA VAL A 654 -16.76 16.40 26.28
C VAL A 654 -17.17 17.86 26.15
N ALA A 655 -18.44 18.16 25.86
CA ALA A 655 -18.95 19.53 25.79
C ALA A 655 -18.77 20.27 27.12
N ASP A 656 -19.05 19.61 28.25
CA ASP A 656 -18.83 20.16 29.59
C ASP A 656 -17.34 20.40 29.87
N ALA A 657 -16.46 19.50 29.41
CA ALA A 657 -15.01 19.61 29.61
C ALA A 657 -14.36 20.73 28.80
N VAL A 658 -14.87 21.03 27.59
CA VAL A 658 -14.30 22.02 26.66
C VAL A 658 -15.07 23.34 26.63
N ALA A 659 -16.12 23.48 27.44
CA ALA A 659 -16.90 24.71 27.55
C ALA A 659 -16.00 25.92 27.86
N PRO A 660 -16.27 27.12 27.27
CA PRO A 660 -17.43 27.46 26.45
C PRO A 660 -17.25 27.16 24.95
N THR A 661 -16.18 26.48 24.56
CA THR A 661 -15.96 26.15 23.15
C THR A 661 -16.84 24.97 22.71
N PRO A 662 -17.32 24.96 21.46
CA PRO A 662 -18.06 23.83 20.91
C PRO A 662 -17.23 22.53 20.94
N PRO A 663 -17.83 21.39 21.30
CA PRO A 663 -17.11 20.12 21.22
C PRO A 663 -16.76 19.81 19.76
N THR A 664 -15.58 19.25 19.55
CA THR A 664 -15.11 18.80 18.23
C THR A 664 -15.27 17.29 18.13
N VAL A 665 -15.82 16.84 17.00
CA VAL A 665 -16.09 15.42 16.73
C VAL A 665 -15.43 15.04 15.41
N LEU A 666 -14.59 14.00 15.41
CA LEU A 666 -14.06 13.39 14.20
C LEU A 666 -14.73 12.03 14.01
N LEU A 667 -15.51 11.89 12.94
CA LEU A 667 -16.12 10.63 12.53
C LEU A 667 -15.21 9.93 11.52
N GLN A 668 -14.50 8.89 11.95
CA GLN A 668 -13.70 8.02 11.08
C GLN A 668 -14.55 6.80 10.73
N SER A 669 -15.00 6.69 9.47
CA SER A 669 -16.06 5.74 9.12
C SER A 669 -15.77 4.95 7.85
N GLU A 670 -15.94 3.64 7.89
CA GLU A 670 -16.03 2.79 6.68
C GLU A 670 -17.35 3.01 5.92
N ASP A 671 -18.36 3.58 6.57
CA ASP A 671 -19.60 4.04 5.94
C ASP A 671 -19.50 5.52 5.56
N PRO A 672 -19.40 5.86 4.26
CA PRO A 672 -19.44 7.24 3.81
C PRO A 672 -20.87 7.77 3.63
N TYR A 673 -21.92 6.96 3.79
CA TYR A 673 -23.26 7.31 3.31
C TYR A 673 -24.16 7.91 4.38
N VAL A 674 -24.17 7.41 5.62
CA VAL A 674 -25.12 7.91 6.64
C VAL A 674 -24.70 9.32 7.11
N PRO A 675 -25.59 10.33 7.02
CA PRO A 675 -25.28 11.71 7.39
C PRO A 675 -25.50 11.92 8.88
N TRP A 676 -24.59 11.41 9.71
CA TRP A 676 -24.66 11.46 11.17
C TRP A 676 -24.79 12.88 11.73
N GLU A 677 -24.30 13.89 11.01
CA GLU A 677 -24.38 15.30 11.37
C GLU A 677 -25.82 15.83 11.42
N LEU A 678 -26.75 15.17 10.71
CA LEU A 678 -28.16 15.52 10.73
C LEU A 678 -28.89 14.97 11.97
N ALA A 679 -28.27 14.06 12.73
CA ALA A 679 -28.86 13.44 13.89
C ALA A 679 -29.31 14.50 14.92
N TRP A 680 -30.52 14.32 15.44
CA TRP A 680 -31.03 15.14 16.54
C TRP A 680 -30.28 14.83 17.84
N THR A 681 -29.67 15.84 18.46
CA THR A 681 -28.91 15.71 19.71
C THR A 681 -29.74 15.48 20.98
N GLY A 682 -31.07 15.58 20.89
CA GLY A 682 -31.95 15.66 22.07
C GLY A 682 -31.84 17.03 22.75
N PRO A 683 -31.47 17.12 24.05
CA PRO A 683 -31.20 18.40 24.72
C PRO A 683 -30.13 19.22 23.99
N ALA A 684 -30.32 20.53 23.88
CA ALA A 684 -29.36 21.44 23.26
C ALA A 684 -28.09 21.54 24.12
N LEU A 685 -26.90 21.43 23.49
CA LEU A 685 -25.64 21.85 24.10
C LEU A 685 -25.55 23.38 24.09
N TYR A 686 -26.01 23.99 22.99
CA TYR A 686 -26.10 25.41 22.75
C TYR A 686 -27.56 25.77 22.42
N PRO A 687 -28.31 26.37 23.38
CA PRO A 687 -29.75 26.64 23.22
C PRO A 687 -30.11 27.52 22.03
N ASP A 688 -29.21 28.42 21.61
CA ASP A 688 -29.44 29.36 20.50
C ASP A 688 -29.19 28.74 19.11
N ARG A 689 -29.02 27.41 19.04
CA ARG A 689 -28.69 26.70 17.80
C ARG A 689 -29.69 25.57 17.51
N PRO A 690 -29.92 25.23 16.22
CA PRO A 690 -30.71 24.06 15.83
C PRO A 690 -30.18 22.76 16.45
N LEU A 691 -31.07 21.81 16.73
CA LEU A 691 -30.73 20.59 17.47
C LEU A 691 -30.11 19.48 16.61
N HIS A 692 -29.47 19.82 15.50
CA HIS A 692 -28.69 18.87 14.70
C HIS A 692 -27.27 18.78 15.24
N LEU A 693 -26.68 17.57 15.24
CA LEU A 693 -25.31 17.34 15.69
C LEU A 693 -24.32 18.32 15.04
N GLY A 694 -24.43 18.48 13.71
CA GLY A 694 -23.58 19.37 12.93
C GLY A 694 -23.82 20.87 13.15
N CYS A 695 -24.79 21.27 13.98
CA CYS A 695 -24.98 22.65 14.44
C CYS A 695 -24.48 22.84 15.88
N GLN A 696 -24.54 21.78 16.69
CA GLN A 696 -24.21 21.76 18.12
C GLN A 696 -22.73 21.45 18.39
N ALA A 697 -22.08 20.73 17.47
CA ALA A 697 -20.67 20.34 17.53
C ALA A 697 -19.95 20.67 16.21
N THR A 698 -18.64 20.87 16.27
CA THR A 698 -17.79 20.99 15.09
C THR A 698 -17.41 19.60 14.61
N VAL A 699 -18.06 19.14 13.55
CA VAL A 699 -17.92 17.75 13.05
C VAL A 699 -17.06 17.70 11.79
N GLY A 700 -16.06 16.83 11.82
CA GLY A 700 -15.29 16.42 10.66
C GLY A 700 -15.53 14.97 10.31
N ARG A 701 -15.64 14.66 9.02
CA ARG A 701 -15.82 13.30 8.52
C ARG A 701 -14.59 12.83 7.77
N TRP A 702 -14.14 11.61 8.05
CA TRP A 702 -13.06 10.97 7.33
C TRP A 702 -13.49 9.57 6.89
N VAL A 703 -13.43 9.32 5.58
CA VAL A 703 -13.79 8.01 5.02
C VAL A 703 -12.57 7.09 5.14
N VAL A 704 -12.75 5.95 5.79
CA VAL A 704 -11.71 4.92 5.93
C VAL A 704 -12.00 3.83 4.91
N GLY A 705 -11.09 3.60 3.96
CA GLY A 705 -11.28 2.58 2.92
C GLY A 705 -10.85 1.19 3.36
N ARG A 706 -11.57 0.13 2.94
CA ARG A 706 -11.12 -1.27 3.04
C ARG A 706 -9.96 -1.62 2.07
N HIS A 707 -9.71 -0.80 1.05
CA HIS A 707 -8.78 -1.10 -0.06
C HIS A 707 -7.90 0.09 -0.52
N GLY A 708 -7.64 1.08 0.34
CA GLY A 708 -6.94 2.34 -0.02
C GLY A 708 -7.77 3.29 -0.91
N ARG A 709 -7.48 4.59 -1.06
CA ARG A 709 -6.44 5.45 -0.47
C ARG A 709 -6.90 6.93 -0.39
N PRO A 710 -7.80 7.34 0.52
CA PRO A 710 -7.69 8.69 1.06
C PRO A 710 -6.43 8.77 1.94
N PRO A 711 -5.86 9.95 2.22
CA PRO A 711 -4.79 10.06 3.22
C PRO A 711 -5.26 9.35 4.50
N GLU A 712 -4.48 8.45 5.08
CA GLU A 712 -5.00 7.59 6.16
C GLU A 712 -5.40 8.40 7.42
N LYS A 713 -4.91 9.65 7.52
CA LYS A 713 -5.39 10.65 8.46
C LYS A 713 -5.76 11.95 7.74
N PRO A 714 -6.82 12.64 8.20
CA PRO A 714 -7.13 13.95 7.68
C PRO A 714 -6.00 14.94 8.00
N PRO A 715 -5.46 15.67 7.01
CA PRO A 715 -4.46 16.71 7.27
C PRO A 715 -4.98 17.76 8.26
N LEU A 716 -4.11 18.24 9.15
CA LEU A 716 -4.40 19.36 10.06
C LEU A 716 -4.17 20.73 9.41
N ARG A 717 -3.42 20.75 8.31
CA ARG A 717 -3.11 21.94 7.54
C ARG A 717 -3.11 21.61 6.05
N THR A 718 -3.50 22.57 5.24
CA THR A 718 -3.33 22.49 3.79
C THR A 718 -3.10 23.89 3.20
N PRO A 719 -2.21 24.05 2.20
CA PRO A 719 -2.02 25.32 1.49
C PRO A 719 -3.32 25.86 0.86
N ALA A 720 -3.42 27.18 0.74
CA ALA A 720 -4.60 27.88 0.21
C ALA A 720 -4.27 29.21 -0.49
N ASP A 721 -3.11 29.27 -1.15
CA ASP A 721 -2.61 30.42 -1.89
C ASP A 721 -3.24 30.56 -3.28
N ASP A 722 -3.51 29.44 -3.94
CA ASP A 722 -4.03 29.43 -5.31
C ASP A 722 -5.43 28.80 -5.37
N MET A 723 -6.35 29.46 -6.08
CA MET A 723 -7.73 29.00 -6.28
C MET A 723 -8.02 28.78 -7.76
N SER A 724 -8.67 27.66 -8.08
CA SER A 724 -9.29 27.41 -9.38
C SER A 724 -10.81 27.27 -9.22
N VAL A 725 -11.56 27.88 -10.13
CA VAL A 725 -13.01 27.76 -10.19
C VAL A 725 -13.44 27.13 -11.50
N ILE A 726 -14.25 26.07 -11.41
CA ILE A 726 -14.87 25.38 -12.53
C ILE A 726 -16.36 25.69 -12.49
N CYS A 727 -16.86 26.46 -13.45
CA CYS A 727 -18.26 26.85 -13.53
C CYS A 727 -18.92 26.25 -14.77
N GLY A 728 -19.96 25.44 -14.58
CA GLY A 728 -20.78 24.90 -15.67
C GLY A 728 -21.63 25.99 -16.33
N ARG A 729 -21.20 26.50 -17.49
CA ARG A 729 -21.92 27.54 -18.24
C ARG A 729 -22.83 26.93 -19.30
N TYR A 730 -24.06 26.61 -18.92
CA TYR A 730 -25.02 25.84 -19.74
C TYR A 730 -25.78 26.65 -20.81
N ALA A 731 -25.38 27.88 -21.10
CA ALA A 731 -26.06 28.73 -22.07
C ALA A 731 -26.02 28.10 -23.47
N GLY A 732 -27.19 27.73 -24.01
CA GLY A 732 -27.30 27.08 -25.33
C GLY A 732 -27.25 25.56 -25.29
N THR A 733 -27.15 24.94 -24.11
CA THR A 733 -27.26 23.47 -23.92
C THR A 733 -28.70 23.04 -23.63
N SER A 734 -28.93 21.73 -23.49
CA SER A 734 -30.23 21.18 -23.05
C SER A 734 -30.59 21.45 -21.58
N ARG A 735 -29.63 21.97 -20.79
CA ARG A 735 -29.73 22.12 -19.34
C ARG A 735 -30.11 23.53 -18.91
N ARG A 736 -30.73 23.65 -17.73
CA ARG A 736 -31.13 24.95 -17.17
C ARG A 736 -29.89 25.78 -16.85
N ARG A 737 -29.88 27.07 -17.18
CA ARG A 737 -28.84 27.99 -16.71
C ARG A 737 -28.91 28.18 -15.18
N LEU A 738 -27.75 28.21 -14.53
CA LEU A 738 -27.59 28.55 -13.12
C LEU A 738 -26.95 29.94 -13.04
N GLU A 739 -27.79 30.97 -12.96
CA GLU A 739 -27.32 32.36 -13.02
C GLU A 739 -26.50 32.72 -11.79
N HIS A 740 -26.84 32.19 -10.61
CA HIS A 740 -26.12 32.50 -9.39
C HIS A 740 -24.80 31.72 -9.27
N ALA A 741 -24.70 30.51 -9.82
CA ALA A 741 -23.42 29.82 -10.00
C ALA A 741 -22.45 30.60 -10.91
N GLU A 742 -22.94 31.21 -12.00
CA GLU A 742 -22.10 32.06 -12.86
C GLU A 742 -21.64 33.34 -12.14
N GLU A 743 -22.53 33.95 -11.33
CA GLU A 743 -22.20 35.11 -10.50
C GLU A 743 -21.19 34.75 -9.38
N GLU A 744 -21.38 33.61 -8.72
CA GLU A 744 -20.47 33.06 -7.70
C GLU A 744 -19.04 32.91 -8.25
N ALA A 745 -18.89 32.26 -9.41
CA ALA A 745 -17.58 32.09 -10.04
C ALA A 745 -16.93 33.45 -10.39
N GLY A 746 -17.71 34.42 -10.85
CA GLY A 746 -17.24 35.79 -11.11
C GLY A 746 -16.78 36.51 -9.84
N GLU A 747 -17.50 36.32 -8.72
CA GLU A 747 -17.12 36.90 -7.42
C GLU A 747 -15.85 36.26 -6.85
N LEU A 748 -15.68 34.93 -6.97
CA LEU A 748 -14.45 34.24 -6.56
C LEU A 748 -13.24 34.67 -7.39
N THR A 749 -13.41 34.80 -8.71
CA THR A 749 -12.37 35.31 -9.63
C THR A 749 -11.95 36.72 -9.26
N SER A 750 -12.91 37.63 -9.04
CA SER A 750 -12.63 39.04 -8.75
C SER A 750 -12.11 39.29 -7.33
N THR A 751 -12.53 38.50 -6.34
CA THR A 751 -12.18 38.70 -4.92
C THR A 751 -10.90 37.96 -4.52
N TYR A 752 -10.72 36.73 -5.01
CA TYR A 752 -9.62 35.85 -4.59
C TYR A 752 -8.62 35.56 -5.72
N GLY A 753 -8.82 36.12 -6.92
CA GLY A 753 -7.94 35.88 -8.06
C GLY A 753 -8.04 34.46 -8.61
N ALA A 754 -9.19 33.78 -8.41
CA ALA A 754 -9.38 32.42 -8.86
C ALA A 754 -9.19 32.27 -10.37
N ALA A 755 -8.48 31.23 -10.81
CA ALA A 755 -8.37 30.87 -12.20
C ALA A 755 -9.71 30.29 -12.70
N ASP A 756 -10.35 30.96 -13.67
CA ASP A 756 -11.58 30.47 -14.32
C ASP A 756 -11.23 29.34 -15.31
N VAL A 757 -11.52 28.11 -14.91
CA VAL A 757 -11.26 26.89 -15.69
C VAL A 757 -12.54 26.52 -16.44
N SER A 758 -12.41 26.40 -17.76
CA SER A 758 -13.47 25.93 -18.64
C SER A 758 -13.99 24.57 -18.17
N ALA A 759 -15.30 24.48 -17.87
CA ALA A 759 -15.94 23.26 -17.42
C ALA A 759 -16.18 22.27 -18.58
N THR A 760 -15.10 21.79 -19.20
CA THR A 760 -15.07 20.72 -20.22
C THR A 760 -14.18 19.60 -19.70
N LEU A 761 -14.47 18.32 -19.99
CA LEU A 761 -13.80 17.20 -19.33
C LEU A 761 -12.27 17.29 -19.42
N ASP A 762 -11.72 17.47 -20.62
CA ASP A 762 -10.28 17.60 -20.84
C ASP A 762 -9.64 18.70 -19.97
N ARG A 763 -10.30 19.87 -19.86
CA ARG A 763 -9.77 21.00 -19.09
C ARG A 763 -9.87 20.81 -17.59
N VAL A 764 -10.90 20.09 -17.14
CA VAL A 764 -11.03 19.72 -15.74
C VAL A 764 -9.97 18.68 -15.38
N LEU A 765 -9.74 17.67 -16.22
CA LEU A 765 -8.66 16.69 -16.01
C LEU A 765 -7.28 17.35 -16.03
N ASP A 766 -7.01 18.22 -17.01
CA ASP A 766 -5.77 19.03 -17.06
C ASP A 766 -5.59 19.81 -15.76
N CYS A 767 -6.66 20.47 -15.28
CA CYS A 767 -6.62 21.23 -14.03
C CYS A 767 -6.26 20.37 -12.81
N LEU A 768 -6.84 19.16 -12.72
CA LEU A 768 -6.61 18.24 -11.62
C LEU A 768 -5.22 17.58 -11.66
N GLN A 769 -4.63 17.42 -12.85
CA GLN A 769 -3.33 16.76 -13.08
C GLN A 769 -2.15 17.74 -13.21
N ASN A 770 -2.40 19.05 -13.18
CA ASN A 770 -1.35 20.07 -13.25
C ASN A 770 -0.33 19.92 -12.11
N ASP A 771 0.91 20.35 -12.37
CA ASP A 771 1.96 20.50 -11.36
C ASP A 771 2.45 21.97 -11.29
N PRO A 772 2.15 22.72 -10.21
CA PRO A 772 1.36 22.29 -9.06
C PRO A 772 -0.15 22.25 -9.36
N ALA A 773 -0.85 21.30 -8.75
CA ALA A 773 -2.30 21.20 -8.77
C ALA A 773 -2.93 22.36 -7.96
N PRO A 774 -4.21 22.73 -8.22
CA PRO A 774 -4.87 23.81 -7.49
C PRO A 774 -4.98 23.49 -6.00
N GLN A 775 -4.63 24.45 -5.14
CA GLN A 775 -4.70 24.28 -3.69
C GLN A 775 -6.13 24.43 -3.17
N LEU A 776 -6.91 25.34 -3.77
CA LEU A 776 -8.35 25.46 -3.59
C LEU A 776 -9.04 25.16 -4.93
N LEU A 777 -9.96 24.19 -4.94
CA LEU A 777 -10.76 23.86 -6.10
C LEU A 777 -12.24 24.09 -5.78
N HIS A 778 -12.87 24.96 -6.55
CA HIS A 778 -14.30 25.22 -6.45
C HIS A 778 -15.04 24.76 -7.71
N PHE A 779 -16.05 23.91 -7.56
CA PHE A 779 -16.93 23.53 -8.64
C PHE A 779 -18.32 24.11 -8.41
N ALA A 780 -18.89 24.76 -9.44
CA ALA A 780 -20.25 25.31 -9.44
C ALA A 780 -21.00 24.86 -10.69
N GLY A 781 -22.09 24.09 -10.55
CA GLY A 781 -22.79 23.54 -11.72
C GLY A 781 -23.92 22.57 -11.41
N HIS A 782 -24.26 21.73 -12.38
CA HIS A 782 -25.21 20.63 -12.18
C HIS A 782 -24.49 19.33 -11.82
N GLY A 783 -25.15 18.49 -11.03
CA GLY A 783 -24.89 17.06 -10.95
C GLY A 783 -25.82 16.29 -11.90
N VAL A 784 -25.33 15.17 -12.44
CA VAL A 784 -26.16 14.24 -13.23
C VAL A 784 -26.24 12.90 -12.55
N VAL A 785 -27.45 12.34 -12.64
CA VAL A 785 -27.80 11.02 -12.16
C VAL A 785 -28.56 10.29 -13.26
N ASP A 786 -28.07 9.11 -13.61
CA ASP A 786 -28.66 8.25 -14.63
C ASP A 786 -29.15 6.92 -14.03
N ASP A 787 -30.16 6.32 -14.67
CA ASP A 787 -30.74 5.05 -14.22
C ASP A 787 -29.77 3.85 -14.41
N THR A 788 -28.69 4.04 -15.20
CA THR A 788 -27.74 2.96 -15.54
C THR A 788 -26.51 2.89 -14.65
N GLY A 789 -26.21 3.94 -13.89
CA GLY A 789 -25.01 4.00 -13.06
C GLY A 789 -23.80 4.63 -13.76
N LEU A 790 -23.83 4.78 -15.08
CA LEU A 790 -22.65 5.00 -15.94
C LEU A 790 -22.28 6.48 -16.12
N GLU A 791 -23.25 7.40 -16.08
CA GLU A 791 -23.03 8.84 -16.30
C GLU A 791 -23.21 9.67 -15.02
N ASN A 792 -22.97 9.07 -13.86
CA ASN A 792 -23.15 9.74 -12.57
C ASN A 792 -21.96 10.63 -12.20
N GLY A 793 -22.19 11.90 -11.92
CA GLY A 793 -21.11 12.81 -11.54
C GLY A 793 -21.43 14.28 -11.70
N LEU A 794 -20.39 15.10 -11.90
CA LEU A 794 -20.52 16.54 -12.12
C LEU A 794 -20.70 16.82 -13.61
N LEU A 795 -21.81 17.48 -13.97
CA LEU A 795 -22.14 17.79 -15.36
C LEU A 795 -21.35 19.00 -15.84
N LEU A 796 -20.65 18.81 -16.95
CA LEU A 796 -19.81 19.81 -17.57
C LEU A 796 -20.57 20.55 -18.67
N GLN A 797 -20.05 21.71 -19.10
CA GLN A 797 -20.71 22.61 -20.05
C GLN A 797 -20.77 22.03 -21.48
N ASP A 798 -19.92 21.03 -21.79
CA ASP A 798 -19.90 20.26 -23.04
C ASP A 798 -20.83 19.04 -23.01
N GLU A 799 -21.73 18.98 -22.01
CA GLU A 799 -22.66 17.86 -21.75
C GLU A 799 -21.96 16.53 -21.40
N SER A 800 -20.65 16.54 -21.17
CA SER A 800 -19.93 15.41 -20.57
C SER A 800 -20.11 15.39 -19.04
N THR A 801 -19.78 14.27 -18.41
CA THR A 801 -19.83 14.11 -16.96
C THR A 801 -18.44 13.77 -16.43
N LEU A 802 -18.00 14.45 -15.37
CA LEU A 802 -16.89 13.99 -14.54
C LEU A 802 -17.43 12.99 -13.51
N ALA A 803 -17.25 11.70 -13.75
CA ALA A 803 -17.67 10.65 -12.83
C ALA A 803 -16.63 10.43 -11.71
N PRO A 804 -17.01 9.84 -10.57
CA PRO A 804 -16.08 9.50 -9.49
C PRO A 804 -14.85 8.70 -9.93
N VAL A 805 -14.99 7.84 -10.94
CA VAL A 805 -13.90 7.03 -11.50
C VAL A 805 -12.93 7.81 -12.39
N ASP A 806 -13.34 8.99 -12.86
CA ASP A 806 -12.54 9.84 -13.73
C ASP A 806 -11.62 10.78 -12.96
N VAL A 807 -11.78 10.90 -11.63
CA VAL A 807 -10.93 11.76 -10.81
C VAL A 807 -9.53 11.15 -10.71
N PRO A 808 -8.50 11.82 -11.27
CA PRO A 808 -7.14 11.33 -11.22
C PRO A 808 -6.56 11.50 -9.81
N LEU A 809 -5.43 10.86 -9.53
CA LEU A 809 -4.62 11.21 -8.37
C LEU A 809 -4.18 12.68 -8.50
N ILE A 810 -4.39 13.46 -7.45
CA ILE A 810 -4.09 14.89 -7.39
C ILE A 810 -2.81 15.08 -6.58
N ALA A 811 -1.83 15.79 -7.15
CA ALA A 811 -0.64 16.17 -6.42
C ALA A 811 -0.97 17.16 -5.29
N GLY A 812 -0.37 17.00 -4.12
CA GLY A 812 -0.65 17.85 -2.95
C GLY A 812 -1.90 17.44 -2.16
N THR A 813 -2.52 18.39 -1.46
CA THR A 813 -3.60 18.11 -0.50
C THR A 813 -4.77 19.11 -0.62
N PRO A 814 -5.41 19.25 -1.79
CA PRO A 814 -6.31 20.38 -2.07
C PRO A 814 -7.54 20.45 -1.14
N HIS A 815 -8.07 21.66 -1.02
CA HIS A 815 -9.40 21.93 -0.48
C HIS A 815 -10.40 21.98 -1.63
N VAL A 816 -11.32 21.02 -1.68
CA VAL A 816 -12.34 20.91 -2.73
C VAL A 816 -13.69 21.35 -2.20
N PHE A 817 -14.36 22.27 -2.89
CA PHE A 817 -15.72 22.68 -2.59
C PHE A 817 -16.61 22.40 -3.80
N LEU A 818 -17.50 21.42 -3.66
CA LEU A 818 -18.48 21.04 -4.68
C LEU A 818 -19.80 21.74 -4.40
N ASN A 819 -20.15 22.74 -5.20
CA ASN A 819 -21.43 23.44 -5.16
C ASN A 819 -22.27 23.06 -6.40
N ALA A 820 -22.86 21.86 -6.38
CA ALA A 820 -23.63 21.36 -7.52
C ALA A 820 -25.08 21.00 -7.17
N CYS A 821 -26.00 21.27 -8.10
CA CYS A 821 -27.43 20.94 -8.04
C CYS A 821 -27.75 19.75 -8.95
N GLU A 822 -28.47 18.71 -8.54
CA GLU A 822 -28.91 17.63 -9.43
C GLU A 822 -29.97 18.12 -10.44
N VAL A 823 -29.88 17.65 -11.69
CA VAL A 823 -30.96 17.78 -12.67
C VAL A 823 -31.28 16.40 -13.27
N GLY A 824 -32.28 15.71 -12.71
CA GLY A 824 -32.79 14.46 -13.27
C GLY A 824 -34.07 13.95 -12.61
N GLY A 825 -35.18 13.93 -13.35
CA GLY A 825 -36.42 13.24 -12.94
C GLY A 825 -36.33 11.75 -13.24
N GLY A 826 -35.77 10.96 -12.33
CA GLY A 826 -35.67 9.50 -12.43
C GLY A 826 -35.80 8.88 -11.03
N GLN A 827 -36.36 7.67 -10.93
CA GLN A 827 -36.74 7.05 -9.65
C GLN A 827 -35.58 6.36 -8.91
N ASP A 828 -34.34 6.46 -9.39
CA ASP A 828 -33.28 5.59 -8.88
C ASP A 828 -31.90 6.26 -8.65
N ALA A 829 -31.84 7.44 -8.03
CA ALA A 829 -30.58 8.11 -7.64
C ALA A 829 -29.78 7.35 -6.55
N LEU A 830 -28.48 7.11 -6.74
CA LEU A 830 -27.60 6.39 -5.80
C LEU A 830 -26.43 7.26 -5.29
N GLY A 831 -26.63 8.03 -4.20
CA GLY A 831 -25.53 8.44 -3.29
C GLY A 831 -24.33 9.17 -3.92
N HIS A 832 -24.56 9.98 -4.96
CA HIS A 832 -23.51 10.47 -5.86
C HIS A 832 -22.56 11.48 -5.25
N TYR A 833 -23.02 12.43 -4.42
CA TYR A 833 -22.12 13.40 -3.77
C TYR A 833 -21.22 12.78 -2.71
N THR A 834 -21.71 11.74 -2.03
CA THR A 834 -20.87 10.91 -1.17
C THR A 834 -19.83 10.15 -1.99
N GLY A 835 -20.19 9.62 -3.16
CA GLY A 835 -19.25 9.00 -4.09
C GLY A 835 -18.21 9.98 -4.64
N MET A 836 -18.62 11.21 -4.94
CA MET A 836 -17.74 12.26 -5.45
C MET A 836 -16.81 12.80 -4.35
N ALA A 837 -17.33 13.04 -3.15
CA ALA A 837 -16.51 13.43 -2.00
C ALA A 837 -15.50 12.33 -1.65
N ALA A 838 -15.92 11.06 -1.64
CA ALA A 838 -15.01 9.93 -1.46
C ALA A 838 -13.95 9.85 -2.57
N ALA A 839 -14.32 10.08 -3.83
CA ALA A 839 -13.37 10.09 -4.95
C ALA A 839 -12.32 11.19 -4.81
N PHE A 840 -12.70 12.42 -4.48
CA PHE A 840 -11.73 13.50 -4.24
C PHE A 840 -10.84 13.25 -3.02
N LEU A 841 -11.39 12.70 -1.93
CA LEU A 841 -10.58 12.28 -0.77
C LEU A 841 -9.58 11.19 -1.18
N ASN A 842 -10.02 10.18 -1.93
CA ASN A 842 -9.18 9.10 -2.44
C ASN A 842 -8.13 9.57 -3.47
N ALA A 843 -8.42 10.70 -4.14
CA ALA A 843 -7.49 11.33 -5.06
C ALA A 843 -6.42 12.16 -4.35
N GLY A 844 -6.57 12.47 -3.07
CA GLY A 844 -5.58 13.22 -2.27
C GLY A 844 -6.10 14.49 -1.60
N ALA A 845 -7.38 14.86 -1.75
CA ALA A 845 -7.92 16.07 -1.13
C ALA A 845 -7.84 16.04 0.41
N ALA A 846 -7.40 17.15 1.02
CA ALA A 846 -7.42 17.31 2.48
C ALA A 846 -8.82 17.60 3.02
N VAL A 847 -9.62 18.31 2.22
CA VAL A 847 -10.97 18.74 2.57
C VAL A 847 -11.86 18.56 1.35
N VAL A 848 -13.05 18.03 1.58
CA VAL A 848 -14.15 18.14 0.62
C VAL A 848 -15.39 18.69 1.31
N VAL A 849 -15.96 19.75 0.77
CA VAL A 849 -17.29 20.26 1.17
C VAL A 849 -18.25 19.99 0.03
N ALA A 850 -19.31 19.21 0.28
CA ALA A 850 -20.25 18.81 -0.76
C ALA A 850 -21.68 18.70 -0.20
N PRO A 851 -22.72 19.09 -0.96
CA PRO A 851 -24.11 18.93 -0.56
C PRO A 851 -24.55 17.46 -0.64
N LEU A 852 -25.47 17.05 0.22
CA LEU A 852 -26.08 15.72 0.21
C LEU A 852 -27.19 15.59 -0.84
N TRP A 853 -27.89 16.69 -1.14
CA TRP A 853 -29.03 16.79 -2.04
C TRP A 853 -29.06 18.18 -2.69
N ASP A 854 -30.05 18.42 -3.56
CA ASP A 854 -30.17 19.66 -4.32
C ASP A 854 -30.24 20.91 -3.46
N VAL A 855 -29.37 21.86 -3.80
CA VAL A 855 -29.29 23.17 -3.17
C VAL A 855 -29.95 24.22 -4.05
N ASP A 856 -30.60 25.19 -3.43
CA ASP A 856 -31.13 26.35 -4.14
C ASP A 856 -29.97 27.25 -4.61
N ASP A 857 -29.87 27.50 -5.93
CA ASP A 857 -28.77 28.24 -6.58
C ASP A 857 -28.50 29.61 -5.92
N ALA A 858 -29.54 30.38 -5.62
CA ALA A 858 -29.41 31.69 -4.96
C ALA A 858 -28.91 31.56 -3.51
N THR A 859 -29.46 30.61 -2.74
CA THR A 859 -29.04 30.35 -1.37
C THR A 859 -27.61 29.81 -1.31
N ALA A 860 -27.27 28.90 -2.21
CA ALA A 860 -25.96 28.26 -2.28
C ALA A 860 -24.84 29.29 -2.49
N LYS A 861 -25.03 30.21 -3.44
CA LYS A 861 -24.13 31.35 -3.66
C LYS A 861 -23.84 32.13 -2.38
N VAL A 862 -24.88 32.49 -1.62
CA VAL A 862 -24.71 33.25 -0.37
C VAL A 862 -23.88 32.47 0.65
N LEU A 863 -24.10 31.16 0.76
CA LEU A 863 -23.36 30.30 1.70
C LEU A 863 -21.89 30.13 1.30
N VAL A 864 -21.62 29.89 0.02
CA VAL A 864 -20.25 29.71 -0.52
C VAL A 864 -19.43 30.97 -0.34
N LEU A 865 -19.98 32.13 -0.67
CA LEU A 865 -19.26 33.40 -0.53
C LEU A 865 -18.96 33.73 0.94
N GLU A 866 -19.92 33.50 1.85
CA GLU A 866 -19.69 33.66 3.29
C GLU A 866 -18.69 32.62 3.80
N TYR A 867 -18.69 31.39 3.26
CA TYR A 867 -17.74 30.34 3.59
C TYR A 867 -16.30 30.79 3.28
N TYR A 868 -16.02 31.12 2.02
CA TYR A 868 -14.68 31.54 1.62
C TYR A 868 -14.25 32.83 2.31
N ARG A 869 -15.18 33.78 2.55
CA ARG A 869 -14.85 34.99 3.32
C ARG A 869 -14.37 34.64 4.72
N ARG A 870 -15.06 33.75 5.44
CA ARG A 870 -14.66 33.40 6.81
C ARG A 870 -13.39 32.55 6.85
N VAL A 871 -13.28 31.57 5.97
CA VAL A 871 -12.12 30.68 5.93
C VAL A 871 -10.86 31.40 5.44
N LEU A 872 -10.96 32.18 4.36
CA LEU A 872 -9.81 32.85 3.77
C LEU A 872 -9.53 34.22 4.40
N VAL A 873 -10.54 35.03 4.73
CA VAL A 873 -10.29 36.41 5.22
C VAL A 873 -10.21 36.46 6.75
N ASN A 874 -11.06 35.70 7.46
CA ASN A 874 -11.08 35.73 8.93
C ASN A 874 -10.20 34.64 9.57
N ASP A 875 -9.56 33.77 8.78
CA ASP A 875 -8.74 32.64 9.26
C ASP A 875 -9.49 31.71 10.23
N GLU A 876 -10.78 31.51 9.94
CA GLU A 876 -11.64 30.59 10.69
C GLU A 876 -11.51 29.17 10.14
N ARG A 877 -11.61 28.16 11.02
CA ARG A 877 -11.51 26.76 10.61
C ARG A 877 -12.70 26.39 9.70
N PRO A 878 -12.46 25.73 8.55
CA PRO A 878 -13.49 25.23 7.65
C PRO A 878 -14.69 24.56 8.33
N ALA A 879 -14.44 23.62 9.26
CA ALA A 879 -15.50 22.88 9.94
C ALA A 879 -16.36 23.77 10.87
N ASP A 880 -15.73 24.74 11.56
CA ASP A 880 -16.44 25.71 12.40
C ASP A 880 -17.38 26.59 11.57
N VAL A 881 -16.90 26.99 10.38
CA VAL A 881 -17.69 27.78 9.44
C VAL A 881 -18.88 26.98 8.91
N VAL A 882 -18.71 25.72 8.50
CA VAL A 882 -19.84 24.85 8.07
C VAL A 882 -20.87 24.68 9.19
N ARG A 883 -20.41 24.41 10.42
CA ARG A 883 -21.30 24.30 11.60
C ARG A 883 -22.12 25.56 11.83
N ASP A 884 -21.49 26.73 11.71
CA ASP A 884 -22.16 28.01 11.91
C ASP A 884 -23.12 28.37 10.78
N LEU A 885 -22.77 28.06 9.53
CA LEU A 885 -23.65 28.25 8.37
C LEU A 885 -24.91 27.38 8.48
N ARG A 886 -24.78 26.12 8.95
CA ARG A 886 -25.90 25.25 9.30
C ARG A 886 -26.75 25.80 10.46
N GLY A 887 -26.15 26.57 11.37
CA GLY A 887 -26.81 27.11 12.56
C GLY A 887 -27.65 28.36 12.33
N ARG A 888 -27.40 29.12 11.24
CA ARG A 888 -28.09 30.38 10.90
C ARG A 888 -29.41 30.16 10.15
N LEU A 889 -30.24 29.23 10.64
CA LEU A 889 -31.53 28.91 10.03
C LEU A 889 -32.58 29.97 10.38
N ASP A 890 -32.97 30.82 9.41
CA ASP A 890 -34.18 31.64 9.55
C ASP A 890 -35.43 30.75 9.32
N PRO A 891 -36.42 30.70 10.23
CA PRO A 891 -37.71 30.11 9.93
C PRO A 891 -38.42 30.96 8.84
N PRO A 892 -39.23 30.36 7.95
CA PRO A 892 -39.98 31.08 6.93
C PRO A 892 -41.09 31.91 7.60
N SER A 893 -40.70 33.04 8.15
CA SER A 893 -41.60 34.06 8.69
C SER A 893 -41.87 35.03 7.56
N GLY A 894 -43.09 35.02 7.03
CA GLY A 894 -43.50 35.98 6.03
C GLY A 894 -43.46 37.41 6.60
N ALA A 895 -42.34 38.09 6.48
CA ALA A 895 -42.16 39.54 6.48
C ALA A 895 -40.66 39.82 6.35
N GLY A 896 -40.29 40.57 5.32
CA GLY A 896 -38.89 40.82 4.94
C GLY A 896 -38.05 41.45 6.04
N SER A 897 -37.05 40.69 6.50
CA SER A 897 -35.71 41.12 6.92
C SER A 897 -34.99 39.89 7.47
N GLY A 898 -34.37 39.09 6.60
CA GLY A 898 -33.68 37.86 6.97
C GLY A 898 -32.78 37.40 5.83
N THR A 899 -31.72 36.66 6.14
CA THR A 899 -30.53 36.43 5.30
C THR A 899 -30.75 35.58 4.03
N GLY A 900 -32.01 35.25 3.68
CA GLY A 900 -32.36 34.55 2.45
C GLY A 900 -32.06 33.05 2.45
N VAL A 901 -31.47 32.49 3.51
CA VAL A 901 -31.01 31.10 3.56
C VAL A 901 -32.16 30.13 3.88
N THR A 902 -32.40 29.16 3.00
CA THR A 902 -33.37 28.08 3.22
C THR A 902 -32.78 26.94 4.06
N VAL A 903 -33.56 26.43 5.02
CA VAL A 903 -33.15 25.32 5.92
C VAL A 903 -32.62 24.07 5.20
N PRO A 904 -33.24 23.59 4.11
CA PRO A 904 -32.76 22.40 3.40
C PRO A 904 -31.37 22.61 2.77
N THR A 905 -31.10 23.80 2.22
CA THR A 905 -29.81 24.09 1.57
C THR A 905 -28.68 24.16 2.58
N ALA A 906 -28.89 24.83 3.71
CA ALA A 906 -27.87 24.93 4.75
C ALA A 906 -27.51 23.56 5.36
N LEU A 907 -28.49 22.67 5.54
CA LEU A 907 -28.28 21.32 6.07
C LEU A 907 -27.69 20.34 5.04
N ALA A 908 -27.72 20.67 3.74
CA ALA A 908 -27.23 19.78 2.69
C ALA A 908 -25.71 19.58 2.78
N TYR A 909 -24.95 20.65 3.02
CA TYR A 909 -23.48 20.61 2.98
C TYR A 909 -22.89 19.74 4.08
N GLN A 910 -22.12 18.73 3.68
CA GLN A 910 -21.27 17.89 4.51
C GLN A 910 -19.83 18.36 4.45
N PHE A 911 -19.10 18.17 5.54
CA PHE A 911 -17.69 18.52 5.66
C PHE A 911 -16.86 17.26 5.86
N PHE A 912 -16.05 16.92 4.86
CA PHE A 912 -15.08 15.86 4.91
C PHE A 912 -13.69 16.46 5.13
N GLY A 913 -12.98 16.03 6.17
CA GLY A 913 -11.72 16.61 6.61
C GLY A 913 -11.56 16.59 8.14
N HIS A 914 -10.38 16.98 8.63
CA HIS A 914 -10.16 17.12 10.07
C HIS A 914 -11.04 18.25 10.63
N PRO A 915 -11.75 18.08 11.76
CA PRO A 915 -12.53 19.18 12.34
C PRO A 915 -11.66 20.38 12.79
N LEU A 916 -10.37 20.14 13.03
CA LEU A 916 -9.39 21.16 13.42
C LEU A 916 -8.55 21.71 12.26
N ILE A 917 -8.79 21.27 11.01
CA ILE A 917 -7.95 21.68 9.89
C ILE A 917 -7.91 23.21 9.74
N ARG A 918 -6.75 23.74 9.37
CA ARG A 918 -6.57 25.14 8.97
C ARG A 918 -6.04 25.24 7.54
N LEU A 919 -6.38 26.34 6.88
CA LEU A 919 -5.87 26.67 5.56
C LEU A 919 -4.65 27.58 5.71
N ASP A 920 -3.48 27.13 5.26
CA ASP A 920 -2.23 27.88 5.34
C ASP A 920 -2.13 28.84 4.16
N LYS A 921 -1.89 30.10 4.47
CA LYS A 921 -1.59 31.12 3.47
C LYS A 921 -0.10 31.45 3.51
N GLY A 922 0.55 31.40 2.37
CA GLY A 922 1.87 31.94 2.15
C GLY A 922 1.94 33.43 2.54
N PRO A 923 3.14 33.93 2.88
CA PRO A 923 3.32 35.34 3.18
C PRO A 923 2.86 36.16 1.97
N THR A 924 1.84 37.01 2.18
CA THR A 924 1.35 37.94 1.16
C THR A 924 2.53 38.78 0.68
N THR A 925 3.05 38.48 -0.52
CA THR A 925 3.97 39.40 -1.20
C THR A 925 3.15 40.64 -1.50
N GLY A 926 3.32 41.67 -0.68
CA GLY A 926 2.79 43.01 -0.93
C GLY A 926 3.33 43.53 -2.25
N GLY A 927 2.61 43.26 -3.33
CA GLY A 927 2.87 43.73 -4.67
C GLY A 927 1.53 44.14 -5.26
N THR A 928 1.28 45.44 -5.25
CA THR A 928 0.27 46.08 -6.09
C THR A 928 0.40 45.56 -7.52
N ARG A 929 -0.62 44.85 -8.00
CA ARG A 929 -0.89 44.64 -9.42
C ARG A 929 -2.17 45.36 -9.79
#